data_AF-A0A397D1U2-F1
#
_entry.id   AF-A0A397D1U2-F1
#
_cell.length_a   1.000
_cell.length_b   1.000
_cell.length_c   1.000
_cell.angle_alpha   90.00
_cell.angle_beta   90.00
_cell.angle_gamma   90.00
#
_symmetry.space_group_name_H-M   'P 1'
#
loop_
_entity.id
_entity.type
_entity.pdbx_description
1 polymer ?
#
loop_
_entity_poly.entity_id
_entity_poly.type
_entity_poly.pdbx_seq_one_letter_code
_entity_poly.pdbx_strand_id
1 'polypeptide(L)'
;MGPRKHSRLSSSSSSGSSRSPSRRRRSPSPQRRTGDRPSSRRSESRPRDRRRRSSRSNSPKRPRTRDRSSDRGRNHRGERRRDDDNDRRRRSPRSPVVVKATGASPNDGKRDNKENDTPSQDQPTKSKTVNILTQDTRSGRTGGVYIPPFKLAQMKSEIEDKTSQEYQRTTWDALRKSINGHINKVNVSNIANILPELFQENLVRGRGLLVRSIMKAQLASPGFTHIYAALVAVINTKLPENGELLVKRVVHRFRRSFKRGDKVVAIALVRFIAHLVNQQVVHELLALQVLWLLIKNPTDDSVEVAVNFTKECGAMMSEVCPEGMRGIFERFRGILHEGEIDKRVQYTIEGLFAIRKGGFADYPSVHEALDLVDSNDQITHELGLEDDVDVEDKLDVFRFDLEFAKNEKMWGEIKKELLGEDSDDEDGGDGDDESGGGSDDSDGEDEPSTNAKSVVIHDFSEQDLVNLRRTIYLTIMSSVSHEECAHKLLRLNIRPGQEPEICAMLIDCCAQERTYLRYYGLLGRRFCLVQREYQAAFDDSFANQYATIHRLETNKLRNVAKFFAHLLFSDALPWTVFEYIRLNEQETTSSSRIFIKILVQELSEHLGVQKLKLRFLDEFMATTFAGLFPKDNPRNTRFAINFFTHLWFADTPFKQQKLKAWQPILTPNWVIGTFFVVGLIFIPIGIILRLESDNVVEYSIQYDGDGKLDSSTQDPVVSIRSVGGTPGACALGDGDGNTFDLNRHGCLLSFKLDKDMKAPTFVYYQLDNFYQNHRRYVASRSDEQLRGNQPSTRSDCDPMQMSPDNTVKYADLNDNVGTNGTWNLNPCGLIANSLFNDIFWINSVTTPTGVRYTQTDTYPGTSLEVVNLMSQSGIAWKSDIASKFDNIKDTDRRADEMYLWQNPNYRNIIPKGPGLPRVLNKTAWTSDTTANFGVKSEHFIVWMRTAGLPNFRKLYGRIDTDLPAGSTLEFLVSSNFVVSAFEGKKSLVLSTTSWFGGRNPFLGVAYITVGSLCMVLSILFFAKHKLSPRKLGDTRYLVWKNNQ
;
A
#
# COMPACT_ATOMS: atom_id res chain seq x y z
N MET A 1 21.17 23.34 -56.70
CA MET A 1 20.66 23.46 -58.10
C MET A 1 19.19 23.84 -58.05
N GLY A 2 18.64 24.52 -59.07
CA GLY A 2 17.19 24.77 -59.20
C GLY A 2 16.50 23.68 -60.05
N PRO A 3 15.30 23.93 -60.64
CA PRO A 3 14.61 25.24 -60.71
C PRO A 3 13.05 25.22 -60.70
N ARG A 4 12.44 26.42 -60.83
CA ARG A 4 11.03 26.73 -61.28
C ARG A 4 9.88 26.44 -60.28
N LYS A 5 8.73 27.15 -60.29
CA LYS A 5 8.33 28.47 -60.86
C LYS A 5 7.03 29.02 -60.21
N HIS A 6 6.75 30.31 -60.47
CA HIS A 6 5.48 31.08 -60.46
C HIS A 6 4.14 30.37 -60.14
N SER A 7 3.18 30.90 -59.35
CA SER A 7 2.62 32.27 -59.14
C SER A 7 1.67 32.78 -60.24
N ARG A 8 0.61 33.54 -59.86
CA ARG A 8 -0.43 34.29 -60.66
C ARG A 8 -1.80 33.58 -60.78
N LEU A 9 -2.97 34.25 -60.92
CA LEU A 9 -3.31 35.69 -61.08
C LEU A 9 -4.81 35.97 -60.72
N SER A 10 -5.17 37.23 -60.36
CA SER A 10 -6.42 38.02 -60.65
C SER A 10 -7.85 37.41 -60.64
N SER A 11 -8.96 38.15 -60.46
CA SER A 11 -9.31 39.48 -59.88
C SER A 11 -10.84 39.70 -60.04
N SER A 12 -11.41 40.81 -59.49
CA SER A 12 -12.74 41.39 -59.82
C SER A 12 -14.02 40.58 -59.47
N SER A 13 -15.21 41.15 -59.19
CA SER A 13 -15.57 42.54 -58.79
C SER A 13 -17.02 42.67 -58.25
N SER A 14 -17.24 43.72 -57.44
CA SER A 14 -18.46 44.57 -57.37
C SER A 14 -19.86 43.98 -57.11
N SER A 15 -20.39 44.19 -55.90
CA SER A 15 -21.72 44.80 -55.57
C SER A 15 -22.02 44.67 -54.06
N GLY A 16 -22.85 45.49 -53.40
CA GLY A 16 -23.41 46.78 -53.83
C GLY A 16 -24.59 47.26 -52.96
N SER A 17 -24.39 48.32 -52.14
CA SER A 17 -25.43 49.01 -51.32
C SER A 17 -25.96 48.24 -50.08
N SER A 18 -26.53 48.85 -49.02
CA SER A 18 -26.40 50.24 -48.48
C SER A 18 -27.02 50.38 -47.06
N ARG A 19 -26.84 51.56 -46.43
CA ARG A 19 -27.57 52.14 -45.28
C ARG A 19 -27.19 51.74 -43.83
N SER A 20 -26.28 52.54 -43.26
CA SER A 20 -26.34 53.08 -41.89
C SER A 20 -27.54 54.07 -41.72
N PRO A 21 -27.79 54.77 -40.58
CA PRO A 21 -27.07 54.81 -39.29
C PRO A 21 -27.98 54.83 -38.02
N SER A 22 -27.39 54.96 -36.81
CA SER A 22 -27.64 56.12 -35.91
C SER A 22 -26.91 56.04 -34.55
N ARG A 23 -26.71 57.21 -33.92
CA ARG A 23 -26.26 57.39 -32.51
C ARG A 23 -27.30 58.20 -31.74
N ARG A 24 -27.65 57.81 -30.50
CA ARG A 24 -27.95 58.66 -29.31
C ARG A 24 -28.40 57.75 -28.15
N ARG A 25 -27.79 57.80 -26.95
CA ARG A 25 -27.96 58.81 -25.86
C ARG A 25 -29.41 58.97 -25.39
N ARG A 26 -29.77 58.36 -24.24
CA ARG A 26 -30.19 59.05 -22.99
C ARG A 26 -30.75 58.09 -21.92
N SER A 27 -30.28 58.23 -20.69
CA SER A 27 -31.12 58.06 -19.48
C SER A 27 -32.05 59.28 -19.36
N PRO A 28 -33.23 59.18 -18.74
CA PRO A 28 -33.28 59.20 -17.27
C PRO A 28 -34.41 58.35 -16.62
N SER A 29 -34.41 58.36 -15.29
CA SER A 29 -35.52 57.99 -14.37
C SER A 29 -36.53 59.19 -14.25
N PRO A 30 -37.49 59.37 -13.28
CA PRO A 30 -37.52 58.84 -11.90
C PRO A 30 -38.89 58.70 -11.14
N GLN A 31 -38.81 58.41 -9.82
CA GLN A 31 -39.80 58.67 -8.72
C GLN A 31 -41.09 57.81 -8.69
N ARG A 32 -41.76 57.51 -7.56
CA ARG A 32 -41.58 57.68 -6.06
C ARG A 32 -42.52 56.65 -5.38
N ARG A 33 -42.65 56.37 -4.06
CA ARG A 33 -42.15 56.81 -2.72
C ARG A 33 -42.33 55.58 -1.77
N THR A 34 -41.85 55.41 -0.52
CA THR A 34 -41.02 56.22 0.39
C THR A 34 -39.78 55.40 0.81
N GLY A 35 -39.43 54.93 2.04
CA GLY A 35 -39.84 55.15 3.44
C GLY A 35 -40.11 53.84 4.21
N ASP A 36 -39.62 53.60 5.45
CA ASP A 36 -38.60 54.34 6.22
C ASP A 36 -37.71 53.38 7.06
N ARG A 37 -36.59 53.91 7.59
CA ARG A 37 -35.63 53.30 8.55
C ARG A 37 -35.76 54.04 9.92
N PRO A 38 -34.97 53.83 11.03
CA PRO A 38 -33.76 52.99 11.21
C PRO A 38 -33.53 52.29 12.60
N SER A 39 -32.37 51.62 12.71
CA SER A 39 -31.42 51.65 13.87
C SER A 39 -31.46 50.67 15.07
N SER A 40 -30.50 49.73 15.06
CA SER A 40 -29.42 49.57 16.07
C SER A 40 -29.57 48.73 17.38
N ARG A 41 -28.38 48.28 17.84
CA ARG A 41 -27.93 47.89 19.21
C ARG A 41 -28.25 46.50 19.82
N ARG A 42 -27.14 45.78 20.11
CA ARG A 42 -26.80 44.94 21.29
C ARG A 42 -27.90 44.59 22.31
N SER A 43 -27.97 43.32 22.74
CA SER A 43 -27.33 42.81 23.99
C SER A 43 -27.82 41.41 24.40
N GLU A 44 -27.17 40.79 25.39
CA GLU A 44 -27.59 39.53 26.02
C GLU A 44 -28.77 39.73 26.99
N SER A 45 -29.59 38.69 27.24
CA SER A 45 -29.61 37.97 28.55
C SER A 45 -30.88 37.11 28.77
N ARG A 46 -30.81 36.20 29.76
CA ARG A 46 -31.97 35.48 30.35
C ARG A 46 -32.52 36.26 31.54
N PRO A 47 -33.72 35.92 32.02
CA PRO A 47 -33.76 35.26 33.33
C PRO A 47 -34.67 34.00 33.40
N ARG A 48 -34.64 33.34 34.56
CA ARG A 48 -35.52 32.23 34.99
C ARG A 48 -36.60 32.79 35.92
N ASP A 49 -37.73 32.10 36.10
CA ASP A 49 -38.18 31.80 37.48
C ASP A 49 -38.84 30.40 37.64
N ARG A 50 -39.51 30.13 38.77
CA ARG A 50 -39.15 28.94 39.58
C ARG A 50 -40.20 28.50 40.65
N ARG A 51 -39.95 27.32 41.27
CA ARG A 51 -40.65 26.68 42.45
C ARG A 51 -41.93 25.90 42.06
N ARG A 52 -42.45 24.89 42.78
CA ARG A 52 -42.13 24.11 44.03
C ARG A 52 -42.10 22.59 43.63
N ARG A 53 -41.50 21.56 44.28
CA ARG A 53 -40.88 21.24 45.60
C ARG A 53 -41.78 20.47 46.61
N SER A 54 -41.33 19.25 46.99
CA SER A 54 -41.87 18.31 48.03
C SER A 54 -43.10 17.47 47.61
N SER A 55 -43.35 16.21 48.07
CA SER A 55 -42.75 15.38 49.14
C SER A 55 -42.70 13.86 48.77
N ARG A 56 -42.00 13.03 49.57
CA ARG A 56 -42.09 11.54 49.55
C ARG A 56 -42.93 11.00 50.72
N SER A 57 -43.60 9.85 50.54
CA SER A 57 -43.35 8.57 51.28
C SER A 57 -44.58 7.68 51.58
N ASN A 58 -44.29 6.38 51.70
CA ASN A 58 -45.00 5.29 52.40
C ASN A 58 -46.33 4.66 51.89
N SER A 59 -46.23 3.32 51.75
CA SER A 59 -47.23 2.24 51.70
C SER A 59 -48.00 2.07 53.05
N PRO A 60 -48.95 1.10 53.31
CA PRO A 60 -49.16 -0.21 52.62
C PRO A 60 -50.58 -0.88 52.53
N LYS A 61 -50.70 -1.86 51.61
CA LYS A 61 -51.41 -3.18 51.65
C LYS A 61 -52.94 -3.35 51.92
N ARG A 62 -53.62 -3.89 50.87
CA ARG A 62 -54.64 -5.01 50.85
C ARG A 62 -56.04 -4.76 51.47
N PRO A 63 -57.14 -5.39 50.96
CA PRO A 63 -57.46 -6.86 50.95
C PRO A 63 -56.99 -7.64 49.69
N ARG A 64 -56.97 -8.99 49.51
CA ARG A 64 -57.78 -10.17 49.97
C ARG A 64 -59.18 -10.23 49.31
N THR A 65 -59.69 -11.33 48.76
CA THR A 65 -59.58 -12.81 48.97
C THR A 65 -59.60 -13.54 47.60
N ARG A 66 -59.57 -14.88 47.34
CA ARG A 66 -59.16 -16.20 47.94
C ARG A 66 -59.26 -17.28 46.80
N ASP A 67 -58.88 -18.56 46.86
CA ASP A 67 -58.19 -19.43 47.85
C ASP A 67 -57.46 -20.62 47.15
N ARG A 68 -56.36 -21.10 47.75
CA ARG A 68 -55.82 -22.51 47.79
C ARG A 68 -55.34 -23.24 46.50
N SER A 69 -54.36 -24.16 46.57
CA SER A 69 -53.28 -24.39 47.57
C SER A 69 -52.24 -25.46 47.15
N SER A 70 -50.94 -25.19 47.43
CA SER A 70 -49.87 -26.16 47.83
C SER A 70 -49.43 -27.28 46.84
N ASP A 71 -48.20 -27.83 46.85
CA ASP A 71 -47.07 -27.67 47.78
C ASP A 71 -45.66 -27.95 47.13
N ARG A 72 -44.59 -27.83 47.94
CA ARG A 72 -43.18 -28.35 47.84
C ARG A 72 -42.82 -29.33 46.69
N GLY A 73 -41.61 -29.37 46.10
CA GLY A 73 -40.33 -28.66 46.34
C GLY A 73 -39.23 -29.48 47.06
N ARG A 74 -38.17 -29.95 46.35
CA ARG A 74 -36.89 -30.44 46.94
C ARG A 74 -35.71 -30.62 45.95
N ASN A 75 -34.53 -30.94 46.50
CA ASN A 75 -33.22 -31.10 45.83
C ASN A 75 -32.95 -32.51 45.24
N HIS A 76 -31.83 -32.60 44.51
CA HIS A 76 -30.82 -33.68 44.42
C HIS A 76 -30.95 -34.85 43.41
N ARG A 77 -29.84 -34.98 42.64
CA ARG A 77 -29.09 -36.20 42.24
C ARG A 77 -29.77 -37.23 41.30
N GLY A 78 -28.91 -38.05 40.67
CA GLY A 78 -29.23 -38.99 39.58
C GLY A 78 -28.89 -38.35 38.21
N GLU A 79 -28.03 -38.90 37.35
CA GLU A 79 -27.92 -40.26 36.79
C GLU A 79 -29.11 -40.67 35.90
N ARG A 80 -28.94 -41.36 34.77
CA ARG A 80 -27.75 -41.63 33.91
C ARG A 80 -28.29 -42.09 32.53
N ARG A 81 -27.42 -42.01 31.50
CA ARG A 81 -27.31 -42.92 30.33
C ARG A 81 -28.54 -43.75 29.86
N ARG A 82 -28.80 -43.67 28.53
CA ARG A 82 -29.04 -44.82 27.62
C ARG A 82 -30.40 -45.58 27.76
N ASP A 83 -30.93 -46.29 26.75
CA ASP A 83 -30.56 -46.53 25.33
C ASP A 83 -31.85 -46.66 24.47
N ASP A 84 -31.70 -46.63 23.14
CA ASP A 84 -32.44 -47.33 22.07
C ASP A 84 -33.98 -47.25 21.79
N ASP A 85 -34.23 -47.37 20.48
CA ASP A 85 -35.33 -48.01 19.73
C ASP A 85 -36.83 -47.59 19.81
N ASN A 86 -37.23 -46.80 18.79
CA ASN A 86 -37.92 -47.27 17.56
C ASN A 86 -39.42 -47.73 17.54
N ASP A 87 -40.02 -47.46 16.38
CA ASP A 87 -41.14 -48.15 15.71
C ASP A 87 -42.62 -48.11 16.22
N ARG A 88 -43.35 -47.12 15.65
CA ARG A 88 -44.49 -47.31 14.71
C ARG A 88 -45.96 -47.56 15.17
N ARG A 89 -46.84 -47.16 14.21
CA ARG A 89 -48.22 -47.66 13.89
C ARG A 89 -49.37 -47.21 14.82
N ARG A 90 -50.63 -47.05 14.36
CA ARG A 90 -51.25 -46.73 13.03
C ARG A 90 -52.79 -46.62 13.22
N ARG A 91 -53.51 -45.78 12.45
CA ARG A 91 -54.84 -46.07 11.83
C ARG A 91 -55.42 -44.88 11.03
N SER A 92 -56.24 -45.17 10.01
CA SER A 92 -56.92 -44.19 9.13
C SER A 92 -58.12 -44.83 8.39
N PRO A 93 -59.13 -44.06 7.93
CA PRO A 93 -60.16 -44.46 6.94
C PRO A 93 -59.90 -43.82 5.55
N ARG A 94 -59.82 -44.60 4.45
CA ARG A 94 -60.88 -44.97 3.45
C ARG A 94 -61.09 -43.96 2.29
N SER A 95 -61.49 -44.49 1.12
CA SER A 95 -61.45 -43.84 -0.21
C SER A 95 -62.46 -44.48 -1.20
N PRO A 96 -62.61 -43.91 -2.41
CA PRO A 96 -62.91 -44.66 -3.65
C PRO A 96 -61.66 -44.74 -4.58
N VAL A 97 -61.26 -45.83 -5.28
CA VAL A 97 -61.96 -46.84 -6.13
C VAL A 97 -62.04 -46.37 -7.60
N VAL A 98 -61.63 -47.10 -8.66
CA VAL A 98 -60.99 -48.45 -8.82
C VAL A 98 -60.35 -48.55 -10.24
N VAL A 99 -59.55 -49.56 -10.64
CA VAL A 99 -58.21 -50.02 -10.20
C VAL A 99 -57.65 -51.01 -11.26
N LYS A 100 -56.33 -51.00 -11.56
CA LYS A 100 -55.50 -52.14 -12.06
C LYS A 100 -54.06 -51.69 -12.37
N ALA A 101 -53.00 -52.47 -12.12
CA ALA A 101 -52.82 -53.59 -11.19
C ALA A 101 -51.31 -53.86 -10.94
N THR A 102 -50.99 -54.39 -9.75
CA THR A 102 -49.90 -55.34 -9.37
C THR A 102 -48.53 -55.30 -10.08
N GLY A 103 -47.39 -55.41 -9.38
CA GLY A 103 -47.15 -55.64 -7.94
C GLY A 103 -45.89 -56.51 -7.74
N ALA A 104 -45.01 -56.14 -6.81
CA ALA A 104 -43.73 -56.84 -6.56
C ALA A 104 -43.87 -58.04 -5.60
N SER A 105 -42.83 -58.88 -5.55
CA SER A 105 -42.82 -60.24 -5.00
C SER A 105 -43.29 -60.40 -3.54
N PRO A 106 -43.95 -61.53 -3.19
CA PRO A 106 -44.14 -61.99 -1.81
C PRO A 106 -42.89 -62.72 -1.28
N ASN A 107 -42.90 -63.07 0.01
CA ASN A 107 -41.89 -63.93 0.64
C ASN A 107 -42.55 -65.00 1.54
N ASP A 108 -41.95 -66.20 1.59
CA ASP A 108 -42.13 -67.34 2.53
C ASP A 108 -43.53 -67.81 2.99
N GLY A 109 -43.77 -69.12 3.00
CA GLY A 109 -44.94 -69.71 3.70
C GLY A 109 -45.33 -71.16 3.39
N LYS A 110 -44.46 -72.13 3.70
CA LYS A 110 -44.68 -73.61 3.68
C LYS A 110 -46.14 -74.10 3.77
N ARG A 111 -46.50 -75.14 2.98
CA ARG A 111 -46.71 -76.52 3.51
C ARG A 111 -46.95 -77.64 2.46
N ASP A 112 -46.34 -78.78 2.79
CA ASP A 112 -46.74 -80.20 2.64
C ASP A 112 -46.83 -80.95 1.27
N ASN A 113 -46.15 -82.12 1.27
CA ASN A 113 -46.36 -83.36 0.48
C ASN A 113 -46.01 -83.33 -1.05
N LYS A 114 -45.42 -84.39 -1.65
CA LYS A 114 -45.07 -85.77 -1.19
C LYS A 114 -44.07 -86.43 -2.17
N GLU A 115 -43.44 -87.55 -1.77
CA GLU A 115 -42.77 -88.59 -2.60
C GLU A 115 -41.72 -88.15 -3.67
N ASN A 116 -40.43 -88.44 -3.50
CA ASN A 116 -39.72 -89.70 -3.83
C ASN A 116 -39.42 -89.89 -5.34
N ASP A 117 -38.15 -89.72 -5.74
CA ASP A 117 -37.23 -90.87 -5.94
C ASP A 117 -35.77 -90.46 -6.23
N THR A 118 -34.84 -91.29 -5.77
CA THR A 118 -33.37 -91.29 -6.01
C THR A 118 -33.00 -92.39 -7.03
N PRO A 119 -31.81 -92.45 -7.66
CA PRO A 119 -30.47 -91.98 -7.24
C PRO A 119 -29.89 -90.93 -8.23
N SER A 120 -28.59 -90.64 -8.47
CA SER A 120 -27.32 -91.41 -8.30
C SER A 120 -26.06 -90.54 -8.15
N GLN A 121 -24.95 -91.26 -7.90
CA GLN A 121 -23.54 -90.84 -8.01
C GLN A 121 -23.19 -90.45 -9.48
N ASP A 122 -22.11 -89.73 -9.81
CA ASP A 122 -20.74 -89.85 -9.28
C ASP A 122 -19.85 -88.58 -9.40
N GLN A 123 -18.64 -88.67 -8.83
CA GLN A 123 -17.48 -87.78 -9.05
C GLN A 123 -16.25 -88.63 -9.49
N PRO A 124 -15.12 -88.06 -9.95
CA PRO A 124 -14.87 -86.75 -10.59
C PRO A 124 -14.09 -86.91 -11.92
N THR A 125 -13.69 -85.82 -12.61
CA THR A 125 -12.33 -85.65 -13.20
C THR A 125 -12.11 -84.26 -13.82
N LYS A 126 -10.84 -83.96 -14.18
CA LYS A 126 -10.37 -82.68 -14.76
C LYS A 126 -10.26 -82.76 -16.28
N SER A 127 -10.55 -81.67 -17.00
CA SER A 127 -9.67 -81.13 -18.07
C SER A 127 -10.14 -79.75 -18.56
N LYS A 128 -9.30 -79.06 -19.34
CA LYS A 128 -9.59 -77.76 -19.96
C LYS A 128 -10.14 -77.96 -21.37
N THR A 129 -11.09 -77.13 -21.80
CA THR A 129 -11.07 -76.52 -23.14
C THR A 129 -11.70 -75.14 -23.11
N VAL A 130 -11.15 -74.21 -23.89
CA VAL A 130 -11.73 -72.88 -24.18
C VAL A 130 -12.64 -73.00 -25.40
N ASN A 131 -13.69 -72.18 -25.49
CA ASN A 131 -14.22 -71.75 -26.78
C ASN A 131 -14.67 -70.28 -26.70
N ILE A 132 -14.40 -69.54 -27.77
CA ILE A 132 -14.66 -68.10 -27.94
C ILE A 132 -15.70 -67.96 -29.07
N LEU A 133 -16.23 -66.74 -29.26
CA LEU A 133 -17.22 -66.31 -30.27
C LEU A 133 -18.68 -66.63 -29.88
N THR A 134 -19.67 -65.78 -30.17
CA THR A 134 -19.66 -64.54 -30.99
C THR A 134 -20.57 -63.46 -30.40
N GLN A 135 -20.44 -62.23 -30.90
CA GLN A 135 -21.28 -61.07 -30.60
C GLN A 135 -22.78 -61.30 -30.89
N ASP A 136 -23.65 -60.52 -30.23
CA ASP A 136 -24.74 -59.85 -30.95
C ASP A 136 -24.88 -58.41 -30.42
N THR A 137 -25.12 -57.44 -31.31
CA THR A 137 -25.21 -56.02 -30.96
C THR A 137 -26.51 -55.42 -31.46
N ARG A 138 -27.31 -54.86 -30.54
CA ARG A 138 -28.51 -54.07 -30.90
C ARG A 138 -28.54 -52.72 -30.18
N SER A 139 -28.58 -51.67 -30.98
CA SER A 139 -28.61 -50.27 -30.54
C SER A 139 -29.99 -49.88 -30.00
N GLY A 140 -30.02 -49.16 -28.87
CA GLY A 140 -31.28 -48.70 -28.27
C GLY A 140 -31.11 -47.64 -27.16
N ARG A 141 -31.38 -46.38 -27.50
CA ARG A 141 -31.80 -45.29 -26.59
C ARG A 141 -31.04 -45.13 -25.26
N THR A 142 -29.83 -44.56 -25.34
CA THR A 142 -29.31 -43.58 -24.35
C THR A 142 -29.45 -43.91 -22.86
N GLY A 143 -29.22 -45.17 -22.47
CA GLY A 143 -29.17 -45.61 -21.07
C GLY A 143 -27.93 -46.47 -20.84
N GLY A 144 -26.80 -45.84 -20.55
CA GLY A 144 -25.53 -46.54 -20.33
C GLY A 144 -25.58 -47.39 -19.06
N VAL A 145 -25.34 -48.70 -19.18
CA VAL A 145 -25.22 -49.60 -18.03
C VAL A 145 -24.02 -49.16 -17.19
N TYR A 146 -24.22 -48.99 -15.87
CA TYR A 146 -23.14 -48.64 -14.95
C TYR A 146 -22.25 -49.86 -14.71
N ILE A 147 -21.08 -49.88 -15.35
CA ILE A 147 -19.99 -50.81 -15.05
C ILE A 147 -19.19 -50.22 -13.87
N PRO A 148 -19.07 -50.92 -12.72
CA PRO A 148 -18.30 -50.43 -11.57
C PRO A 148 -16.82 -50.18 -11.92
N PRO A 149 -16.17 -49.14 -11.36
CA PRO A 149 -14.80 -48.75 -11.74
C PRO A 149 -13.78 -49.89 -11.70
N PHE A 150 -13.80 -50.71 -10.65
CA PHE A 150 -12.91 -51.88 -10.50
C PHE A 150 -13.09 -52.90 -11.64
N LYS A 151 -14.34 -53.20 -12.03
CA LYS A 151 -14.62 -54.11 -13.14
C LYS A 151 -14.28 -53.51 -14.50
N LEU A 152 -14.34 -52.19 -14.62
CA LEU A 152 -13.90 -51.46 -15.82
C LEU A 152 -12.36 -51.45 -15.92
N ALA A 153 -11.64 -51.33 -14.79
CA ALA A 153 -10.19 -51.48 -14.74
C ALA A 153 -9.76 -52.92 -15.10
N GLN A 154 -10.41 -53.93 -14.54
CA GLN A 154 -10.18 -55.34 -14.90
C GLN A 154 -10.41 -55.60 -16.41
N MET A 155 -11.51 -55.08 -16.98
CA MET A 155 -11.77 -55.14 -18.42
C MET A 155 -10.78 -54.34 -19.28
N LYS A 156 -10.06 -53.35 -18.71
CA LYS A 156 -8.96 -52.65 -19.42
C LYS A 156 -7.68 -53.49 -19.45
N SER A 157 -7.36 -54.21 -18.36
CA SER A 157 -6.21 -55.12 -18.32
C SER A 157 -6.39 -56.40 -19.16
N GLU A 158 -7.64 -56.78 -19.43
CA GLU A 158 -8.00 -57.95 -20.27
C GLU A 158 -7.98 -57.65 -21.79
N ILE A 159 -7.63 -56.42 -22.22
CA ILE A 159 -7.56 -56.02 -23.65
C ILE A 159 -6.10 -55.81 -24.06
N GLU A 160 -5.53 -56.79 -24.77
CA GLU A 160 -4.16 -56.73 -25.29
C GLU A 160 -4.02 -55.75 -26.48
N ASP A 161 -5.02 -55.69 -27.37
CA ASP A 161 -5.04 -54.84 -28.56
C ASP A 161 -5.33 -53.36 -28.26
N LYS A 162 -4.30 -52.64 -27.78
CA LYS A 162 -4.34 -51.19 -27.47
C LYS A 162 -4.70 -50.29 -28.68
N THR A 163 -4.74 -50.80 -29.90
CA THR A 163 -5.14 -50.08 -31.12
C THR A 163 -6.63 -50.26 -31.48
N SER A 164 -7.33 -51.24 -30.88
CA SER A 164 -8.70 -51.61 -31.24
C SER A 164 -9.70 -50.45 -31.12
N GLN A 165 -10.69 -50.41 -32.01
CA GLN A 165 -11.76 -49.40 -31.98
C GLN A 165 -12.54 -49.41 -30.66
N GLU A 166 -12.71 -50.57 -30.03
CA GLU A 166 -13.39 -50.69 -28.73
C GLU A 166 -12.53 -50.17 -27.58
N TYR A 167 -11.21 -50.38 -27.63
CA TYR A 167 -10.26 -49.79 -26.68
C TYR A 167 -10.22 -48.26 -26.82
N GLN A 168 -10.03 -47.73 -28.03
CA GLN A 168 -10.02 -46.29 -28.31
C GLN A 168 -11.30 -45.59 -27.86
N ARG A 169 -12.46 -46.24 -28.02
CA ARG A 169 -13.76 -45.72 -27.59
C ARG A 169 -13.89 -45.72 -26.06
N THR A 170 -13.37 -46.75 -25.40
CA THR A 170 -13.38 -46.88 -23.93
C THR A 170 -12.43 -45.89 -23.28
N THR A 171 -11.28 -45.59 -23.88
CA THR A 171 -10.39 -44.49 -23.44
C THR A 171 -11.03 -43.13 -23.69
N TRP A 172 -11.70 -42.92 -24.84
CA TRP A 172 -12.42 -41.67 -25.13
C TRP A 172 -13.54 -41.36 -24.12
N ASP A 173 -14.40 -42.33 -23.79
CA ASP A 173 -15.45 -42.14 -22.77
C ASP A 173 -14.89 -42.10 -21.32
N ALA A 174 -13.62 -42.48 -21.09
CA ALA A 174 -12.92 -42.26 -19.83
C ALA A 174 -12.36 -40.82 -19.75
N LEU A 175 -11.56 -40.40 -20.72
CA LEU A 175 -11.04 -39.03 -20.92
C LEU A 175 -12.18 -38.00 -20.78
N ARG A 176 -13.31 -38.25 -21.45
CA ARG A 176 -14.52 -37.43 -21.36
C ARG A 176 -15.07 -37.32 -19.93
N LYS A 177 -15.10 -38.41 -19.17
CA LYS A 177 -15.56 -38.40 -17.76
C LYS A 177 -14.58 -37.65 -16.87
N SER A 178 -13.27 -37.86 -17.07
CA SER A 178 -12.21 -37.24 -16.29
C SER A 178 -12.20 -35.72 -16.45
N ILE A 179 -12.14 -35.22 -17.70
CA ILE A 179 -12.26 -33.79 -18.02
C ILE A 179 -13.55 -33.19 -17.44
N ASN A 180 -14.70 -33.87 -17.55
CA ASN A 180 -15.94 -33.38 -16.92
C ASN A 180 -15.88 -33.44 -15.38
N GLY A 181 -15.08 -34.32 -14.78
CA GLY A 181 -14.82 -34.33 -13.34
C GLY A 181 -14.06 -33.09 -12.90
N HIS A 182 -12.89 -32.85 -13.49
CA HIS A 182 -12.01 -31.72 -13.17
C HIS A 182 -12.70 -30.36 -13.36
N ILE A 183 -13.37 -30.14 -14.50
CA ILE A 183 -14.11 -28.90 -14.77
C ILE A 183 -15.29 -28.66 -13.80
N ASN A 184 -15.85 -29.70 -13.18
CA ASN A 184 -16.89 -29.54 -12.15
C ASN A 184 -16.32 -29.40 -10.72
N LYS A 185 -15.04 -29.73 -10.49
CA LYS A 185 -14.35 -29.53 -9.20
C LYS A 185 -13.72 -28.13 -9.05
N VAL A 186 -13.38 -27.47 -10.17
CA VAL A 186 -12.51 -26.29 -10.17
C VAL A 186 -13.12 -25.09 -9.44
N ASN A 187 -12.31 -24.49 -8.56
CA ASN A 187 -12.58 -23.28 -7.80
C ASN A 187 -11.28 -22.50 -7.56
N VAL A 188 -11.36 -21.32 -6.94
CA VAL A 188 -10.21 -20.42 -6.74
C VAL A 188 -9.07 -21.06 -5.93
N SER A 189 -9.35 -21.92 -4.94
CA SER A 189 -8.33 -22.48 -4.06
C SER A 189 -7.78 -23.85 -4.49
N ASN A 190 -8.35 -24.49 -5.51
CA ASN A 190 -7.87 -25.78 -6.01
C ASN A 190 -7.46 -25.79 -7.50
N ILE A 191 -7.59 -24.66 -8.21
CA ILE A 191 -7.20 -24.53 -9.62
C ILE A 191 -5.74 -24.94 -9.86
N ALA A 192 -4.82 -24.54 -8.97
CA ALA A 192 -3.40 -24.91 -9.03
C ALA A 192 -3.15 -26.42 -8.91
N ASN A 193 -4.01 -27.17 -8.19
CA ASN A 193 -3.89 -28.63 -8.05
C ASN A 193 -4.56 -29.36 -9.22
N ILE A 194 -5.67 -28.81 -9.73
CA ILE A 194 -6.42 -29.38 -10.85
C ILE A 194 -5.71 -29.18 -12.18
N LEU A 195 -4.88 -28.14 -12.33
CA LEU A 195 -4.11 -27.90 -13.56
C LEU A 195 -3.15 -29.08 -13.88
N PRO A 196 -2.29 -29.55 -12.97
CA PRO A 196 -1.52 -30.78 -13.17
C PRO A 196 -2.38 -32.03 -13.43
N GLU A 197 -3.46 -32.25 -12.66
CA GLU A 197 -4.42 -33.37 -12.89
C GLU A 197 -4.99 -33.32 -14.34
N LEU A 198 -5.23 -32.12 -14.87
CA LEU A 198 -5.81 -31.90 -16.18
C LEU A 198 -4.78 -32.00 -17.32
N PHE A 199 -3.51 -31.65 -17.08
CA PHE A 199 -2.40 -31.83 -18.04
C PHE A 199 -1.89 -33.29 -18.11
N GLN A 200 -2.28 -34.17 -17.19
CA GLN A 200 -2.06 -35.62 -17.34
C GLN A 200 -2.98 -36.26 -18.41
N GLU A 201 -4.18 -35.71 -18.60
CA GLU A 201 -5.17 -36.17 -19.59
C GLU A 201 -4.85 -35.65 -21.00
N ASN A 202 -5.13 -36.42 -22.06
CA ASN A 202 -4.82 -35.98 -23.43
C ASN A 202 -5.72 -34.84 -23.91
N LEU A 203 -5.27 -33.60 -23.71
CA LEU A 203 -6.02 -32.38 -24.03
C LEU A 203 -6.04 -32.05 -25.53
N VAL A 204 -5.05 -32.52 -26.32
CA VAL A 204 -5.05 -32.34 -27.79
C VAL A 204 -6.14 -33.21 -28.42
N ARG A 205 -6.13 -34.51 -28.13
CA ARG A 205 -7.20 -35.45 -28.52
C ARG A 205 -8.54 -35.05 -27.88
N GLY A 206 -8.50 -34.55 -26.65
CA GLY A 206 -9.66 -34.10 -25.87
C GLY A 206 -10.19 -32.70 -26.22
N ARG A 207 -9.58 -31.95 -27.15
CA ARG A 207 -9.84 -30.52 -27.41
C ARG A 207 -11.32 -30.16 -27.47
N GLY A 208 -12.09 -30.86 -28.32
CA GLY A 208 -13.55 -30.64 -28.43
C GLY A 208 -14.32 -30.94 -27.12
N LEU A 209 -13.94 -31.99 -26.41
CA LEU A 209 -14.55 -32.38 -25.12
C LEU A 209 -14.27 -31.37 -24.02
N LEU A 210 -13.03 -30.86 -23.94
CA LEU A 210 -12.58 -29.83 -22.99
C LEU A 210 -13.38 -28.54 -23.18
N VAL A 211 -13.35 -27.98 -24.40
CA VAL A 211 -14.08 -26.77 -24.76
C VAL A 211 -15.58 -26.93 -24.50
N ARG A 212 -16.18 -28.06 -24.89
CA ARG A 212 -17.60 -28.35 -24.63
C ARG A 212 -17.90 -28.46 -23.13
N SER A 213 -17.01 -29.04 -22.33
CA SER A 213 -17.16 -29.17 -20.88
C SER A 213 -17.17 -27.79 -20.22
N ILE A 214 -16.16 -26.96 -20.50
CA ILE A 214 -16.02 -25.60 -19.98
C ILE A 214 -17.23 -24.75 -20.36
N MET A 215 -17.61 -24.70 -21.65
CA MET A 215 -18.81 -23.96 -22.09
C MET A 215 -20.11 -24.45 -21.45
N LYS A 216 -20.23 -25.75 -21.11
CA LYS A 216 -21.41 -26.29 -20.45
C LYS A 216 -21.44 -25.92 -18.97
N ALA A 217 -20.31 -26.01 -18.27
CA ALA A 217 -20.18 -25.65 -16.86
C ALA A 217 -20.40 -24.15 -16.65
N GLN A 218 -19.79 -23.31 -17.49
CA GLN A 218 -19.96 -21.85 -17.48
C GLN A 218 -21.41 -21.43 -17.68
N LEU A 219 -22.13 -22.03 -18.63
CA LEU A 219 -23.55 -21.73 -18.87
C LEU A 219 -24.50 -22.28 -17.79
N ALA A 220 -24.09 -23.33 -17.07
CA ALA A 220 -24.84 -23.83 -15.91
C ALA A 220 -24.61 -22.96 -14.66
N SER A 221 -23.40 -22.42 -14.50
CA SER A 221 -22.97 -21.66 -13.32
C SER A 221 -22.24 -20.36 -13.70
N PRO A 222 -22.90 -19.33 -14.28
CA PRO A 222 -22.24 -18.10 -14.75
C PRO A 222 -21.58 -17.26 -13.63
N GLY A 223 -21.80 -17.60 -12.37
CA GLY A 223 -21.08 -17.03 -11.22
C GLY A 223 -19.57 -17.31 -11.26
N PHE A 224 -19.16 -18.51 -11.67
CA PHE A 224 -17.76 -18.97 -11.64
C PHE A 224 -16.99 -18.68 -12.95
N THR A 225 -17.53 -17.82 -13.82
CA THR A 225 -16.97 -17.54 -15.16
C THR A 225 -15.52 -17.03 -15.11
N HIS A 226 -15.14 -16.27 -14.08
CA HIS A 226 -13.78 -15.79 -13.83
C HIS A 226 -12.78 -16.95 -13.59
N ILE A 227 -13.21 -18.01 -12.89
CA ILE A 227 -12.42 -19.22 -12.63
C ILE A 227 -12.22 -20.02 -13.92
N TYR A 228 -13.28 -20.16 -14.73
CA TYR A 228 -13.19 -20.82 -16.03
C TYR A 228 -12.31 -20.04 -17.02
N ALA A 229 -12.28 -18.71 -16.96
CA ALA A 229 -11.38 -17.90 -17.77
C ALA A 229 -9.91 -18.04 -17.32
N ALA A 230 -9.62 -18.04 -16.02
CA ALA A 230 -8.27 -18.27 -15.48
C ALA A 230 -7.73 -19.66 -15.86
N LEU A 231 -8.57 -20.70 -15.75
CA LEU A 231 -8.21 -22.05 -16.17
C LEU A 231 -7.88 -22.10 -17.68
N VAL A 232 -8.66 -21.38 -18.49
CA VAL A 232 -8.43 -21.27 -19.93
C VAL A 232 -7.14 -20.51 -20.23
N ALA A 233 -6.80 -19.45 -19.48
CA ALA A 233 -5.57 -18.69 -19.69
C ALA A 233 -4.32 -19.59 -19.55
N VAL A 234 -4.24 -20.39 -18.47
CA VAL A 234 -3.12 -21.32 -18.27
C VAL A 234 -3.08 -22.43 -19.33
N ILE A 235 -4.24 -22.95 -19.77
CA ILE A 235 -4.30 -23.92 -20.87
C ILE A 235 -3.87 -23.28 -22.19
N ASN A 236 -4.18 -22.00 -22.40
CA ASN A 236 -3.94 -21.27 -23.64
C ASN A 236 -2.46 -20.93 -23.86
N THR A 237 -1.68 -20.67 -22.81
CA THR A 237 -0.22 -20.44 -22.98
C THR A 237 0.54 -21.70 -23.37
N LYS A 238 0.05 -22.87 -22.95
CA LYS A 238 0.66 -24.18 -23.25
C LYS A 238 0.09 -24.86 -24.50
N LEU A 239 -1.19 -24.66 -24.78
CA LEU A 239 -1.94 -25.27 -25.89
C LEU A 239 -2.91 -24.25 -26.52
N PRO A 240 -2.40 -23.25 -27.27
CA PRO A 240 -3.21 -22.11 -27.75
C PRO A 240 -4.37 -22.51 -28.67
N GLU A 241 -4.28 -23.63 -29.39
CA GLU A 241 -5.40 -24.17 -30.19
C GLU A 241 -6.67 -24.47 -29.35
N ASN A 242 -6.50 -24.82 -28.07
CA ASN A 242 -7.62 -25.06 -27.16
C ASN A 242 -8.31 -23.75 -26.76
N GLY A 243 -7.53 -22.67 -26.58
CA GLY A 243 -8.05 -21.31 -26.37
C GLY A 243 -8.74 -20.79 -27.63
N GLU A 244 -8.10 -20.90 -28.79
CA GLU A 244 -8.65 -20.47 -30.07
C GLU A 244 -10.01 -21.14 -30.36
N LEU A 245 -10.10 -22.47 -30.21
CA LEU A 245 -11.36 -23.19 -30.41
C LEU A 245 -12.42 -22.76 -29.39
N LEU A 246 -12.07 -22.51 -28.13
CA LEU A 246 -13.04 -21.99 -27.16
C LEU A 246 -13.61 -20.64 -27.60
N VAL A 247 -12.75 -19.71 -28.02
CA VAL A 247 -13.13 -18.35 -28.44
C VAL A 247 -14.05 -18.43 -29.67
N LYS A 248 -13.67 -19.21 -30.69
CA LYS A 248 -14.51 -19.57 -31.85
C LYS A 248 -15.88 -20.12 -31.40
N ARG A 249 -15.85 -21.12 -30.51
CA ARG A 249 -16.94 -21.68 -29.67
C ARG A 249 -17.94 -20.65 -29.18
N VAL A 250 -17.44 -19.76 -28.34
CA VAL A 250 -18.18 -18.75 -27.59
C VAL A 250 -18.76 -17.69 -28.53
N VAL A 251 -17.97 -17.17 -29.47
CA VAL A 251 -18.41 -16.15 -30.44
C VAL A 251 -19.52 -16.67 -31.35
N HIS A 252 -19.36 -17.86 -31.94
CA HIS A 252 -20.42 -18.47 -32.75
C HIS A 252 -21.72 -18.64 -31.94
N ARG A 253 -21.62 -19.14 -30.71
CA ARG A 253 -22.78 -19.38 -29.86
C ARG A 253 -23.46 -18.07 -29.41
N PHE A 254 -22.69 -17.00 -29.16
CA PHE A 254 -23.20 -15.66 -28.86
C PHE A 254 -23.96 -15.06 -30.06
N ARG A 255 -23.37 -15.09 -31.27
CA ARG A 255 -24.04 -14.65 -32.50
C ARG A 255 -25.38 -15.38 -32.70
N ARG A 256 -25.44 -16.67 -32.36
CA ARG A 256 -26.65 -17.50 -32.45
C ARG A 256 -27.68 -17.28 -31.33
N SER A 257 -27.27 -16.96 -30.09
CA SER A 257 -28.21 -16.61 -29.02
C SER A 257 -28.79 -15.20 -29.21
N PHE A 258 -27.95 -14.24 -29.60
CA PHE A 258 -28.37 -12.86 -29.90
C PHE A 258 -29.39 -12.80 -31.05
N LYS A 259 -29.10 -13.47 -32.19
CA LYS A 259 -30.05 -13.61 -33.32
C LYS A 259 -31.37 -14.35 -32.97
N ARG A 260 -31.46 -14.99 -31.80
CA ARG A 260 -32.65 -15.69 -31.30
C ARG A 260 -33.38 -14.96 -30.16
N GLY A 261 -32.87 -13.81 -29.69
CA GLY A 261 -33.41 -13.13 -28.52
C GLY A 261 -33.20 -13.88 -27.19
N ASP A 262 -32.26 -14.83 -27.13
CA ASP A 262 -32.01 -15.65 -25.94
C ASP A 262 -31.13 -14.87 -24.94
N LYS A 263 -31.78 -13.93 -24.22
CA LYS A 263 -31.13 -13.00 -23.27
C LYS A 263 -30.32 -13.71 -22.18
N VAL A 264 -30.82 -14.82 -21.64
CA VAL A 264 -30.17 -15.54 -20.53
C VAL A 264 -28.85 -16.16 -21.00
N VAL A 265 -28.86 -16.83 -22.16
CA VAL A 265 -27.64 -17.38 -22.76
C VAL A 265 -26.72 -16.25 -23.26
N ALA A 266 -27.26 -15.14 -23.78
CA ALA A 266 -26.47 -13.98 -24.18
C ALA A 266 -25.70 -13.37 -23.00
N ILE A 267 -26.35 -13.06 -21.87
CA ILE A 267 -25.67 -12.52 -20.67
C ILE A 267 -24.55 -13.46 -20.21
N ALA A 268 -24.80 -14.77 -20.16
CA ALA A 268 -23.79 -15.72 -19.71
C ALA A 268 -22.58 -15.82 -20.65
N LEU A 269 -22.78 -15.85 -21.98
CA LEU A 269 -21.69 -15.88 -22.95
C LEU A 269 -20.92 -14.56 -23.01
N VAL A 270 -21.62 -13.43 -22.91
CA VAL A 270 -21.02 -12.09 -22.91
C VAL A 270 -20.17 -11.89 -21.64
N ARG A 271 -20.62 -12.41 -20.48
CA ARG A 271 -19.77 -12.50 -19.28
C ARG A 271 -18.53 -13.37 -19.49
N PHE A 272 -18.61 -14.42 -20.30
CA PHE A 272 -17.44 -15.25 -20.60
C PHE A 272 -16.43 -14.51 -21.49
N ILE A 273 -16.90 -13.81 -22.51
CA ILE A 273 -16.07 -12.91 -23.33
C ILE A 273 -15.39 -11.85 -22.43
N ALA A 274 -16.09 -11.29 -21.44
CA ALA A 274 -15.51 -10.30 -20.52
C ALA A 274 -14.29 -10.85 -19.76
N HIS A 275 -14.45 -11.99 -19.08
CA HIS A 275 -13.35 -12.56 -18.30
C HIS A 275 -12.21 -13.12 -19.18
N LEU A 276 -12.50 -13.53 -20.43
CA LEU A 276 -11.46 -13.92 -21.40
C LEU A 276 -10.66 -12.72 -21.92
N VAL A 277 -11.28 -11.53 -22.05
CA VAL A 277 -10.57 -10.27 -22.37
C VAL A 277 -9.77 -9.77 -21.17
N ASN A 278 -10.31 -9.87 -19.95
CA ASN A 278 -9.57 -9.50 -18.73
C ASN A 278 -8.32 -10.36 -18.52
N GLN A 279 -8.39 -11.66 -18.83
CA GLN A 279 -7.28 -12.61 -18.77
C GLN A 279 -6.40 -12.62 -20.05
N GLN A 280 -6.55 -11.62 -20.92
CA GLN A 280 -5.82 -11.46 -22.20
C GLN A 280 -5.80 -12.71 -23.11
N VAL A 281 -6.81 -13.58 -23.01
CA VAL A 281 -7.01 -14.69 -23.96
C VAL A 281 -7.57 -14.17 -25.29
N VAL A 282 -8.23 -12.99 -25.28
CA VAL A 282 -8.86 -12.40 -26.47
C VAL A 282 -8.57 -10.90 -26.52
N HIS A 283 -8.20 -10.39 -27.70
CA HIS A 283 -7.99 -8.96 -27.92
C HIS A 283 -9.31 -8.16 -27.73
N GLU A 284 -9.25 -7.05 -26.99
CA GLU A 284 -10.39 -6.23 -26.59
C GLU A 284 -11.16 -5.57 -27.77
N LEU A 285 -10.63 -5.64 -28.99
CA LEU A 285 -11.37 -5.36 -30.23
C LEU A 285 -12.67 -6.17 -30.32
N LEU A 286 -12.69 -7.43 -29.90
CA LEU A 286 -13.93 -8.22 -29.85
C LEU A 286 -14.94 -7.61 -28.87
N ALA A 287 -14.49 -7.14 -27.70
CA ALA A 287 -15.37 -6.50 -26.72
C ALA A 287 -15.95 -5.19 -27.25
N LEU A 288 -15.16 -4.37 -27.94
CA LEU A 288 -15.65 -3.16 -28.62
C LEU A 288 -16.70 -3.49 -29.70
N GLN A 289 -16.47 -4.53 -30.51
CA GLN A 289 -17.43 -4.98 -31.53
C GLN A 289 -18.74 -5.53 -30.92
N VAL A 290 -18.65 -6.31 -29.83
CA VAL A 290 -19.82 -6.83 -29.09
C VAL A 290 -20.61 -5.68 -28.45
N LEU A 291 -19.94 -4.72 -27.81
CA LEU A 291 -20.60 -3.53 -27.25
C LEU A 291 -21.30 -2.72 -28.34
N TRP A 292 -20.61 -2.45 -29.46
CA TRP A 292 -21.16 -1.73 -30.61
C TRP A 292 -22.42 -2.41 -31.17
N LEU A 293 -22.41 -3.73 -31.36
CA LEU A 293 -23.57 -4.50 -31.83
C LEU A 293 -24.79 -4.33 -30.90
N LEU A 294 -24.57 -4.30 -29.58
CA LEU A 294 -25.64 -4.20 -28.58
C LEU A 294 -26.24 -2.78 -28.44
N ILE A 295 -25.45 -1.72 -28.68
CA ILE A 295 -25.85 -0.31 -28.46
C ILE A 295 -26.10 0.50 -29.74
N LYS A 296 -25.82 -0.08 -30.92
CA LYS A 296 -26.11 0.53 -32.23
C LYS A 296 -27.61 0.72 -32.42
N ASN A 297 -28.38 -0.36 -32.27
CA ASN A 297 -29.84 -0.37 -32.25
C ASN A 297 -30.28 -0.74 -30.82
N PRO A 298 -30.45 0.24 -29.91
CA PRO A 298 -30.66 -0.05 -28.51
C PRO A 298 -32.08 -0.60 -28.26
N THR A 299 -32.18 -1.61 -27.41
CA THR A 299 -33.43 -2.19 -26.90
C THR A 299 -33.26 -2.43 -25.40
N ASP A 300 -34.35 -2.53 -24.63
CA ASP A 300 -34.27 -2.78 -23.18
C ASP A 300 -33.37 -3.98 -22.84
N ASP A 301 -33.49 -5.05 -23.62
CA ASP A 301 -32.71 -6.29 -23.47
C ASP A 301 -31.25 -6.13 -23.94
N SER A 302 -30.99 -5.52 -25.11
CA SER A 302 -29.60 -5.37 -25.59
C SER A 302 -28.79 -4.40 -24.73
N VAL A 303 -29.43 -3.37 -24.17
CA VAL A 303 -28.79 -2.41 -23.28
C VAL A 303 -28.55 -3.03 -21.89
N GLU A 304 -29.46 -3.84 -21.34
CA GLU A 304 -29.18 -4.58 -20.08
C GLU A 304 -28.06 -5.62 -20.25
N VAL A 305 -27.93 -6.25 -21.44
CA VAL A 305 -26.77 -7.09 -21.77
C VAL A 305 -25.49 -6.25 -21.86
N ALA A 306 -25.49 -5.12 -22.58
CA ALA A 306 -24.33 -4.24 -22.73
C ALA A 306 -23.86 -3.66 -21.39
N VAL A 307 -24.77 -3.17 -20.55
CA VAL A 307 -24.46 -2.64 -19.23
C VAL A 307 -23.80 -3.69 -18.34
N ASN A 308 -24.28 -4.93 -18.37
CA ASN A 308 -23.65 -6.01 -17.60
C ASN A 308 -22.31 -6.44 -18.19
N PHE A 309 -22.11 -6.33 -19.50
CA PHE A 309 -20.80 -6.55 -20.13
C PHE A 309 -19.77 -5.51 -19.68
N THR A 310 -20.11 -4.22 -19.78
CA THR A 310 -19.24 -3.10 -19.41
C THR A 310 -18.91 -3.05 -17.91
N LYS A 311 -19.67 -3.71 -17.03
CA LYS A 311 -19.26 -3.91 -15.63
C LYS A 311 -18.08 -4.86 -15.52
N GLU A 312 -18.17 -6.02 -16.17
CA GLU A 312 -17.27 -7.15 -15.95
C GLU A 312 -15.90 -6.96 -16.64
N CYS A 313 -15.83 -6.27 -17.79
CA CYS A 313 -14.56 -5.94 -18.47
C CYS A 313 -14.23 -4.44 -18.50
N GLY A 314 -15.00 -3.61 -17.79
CA GLY A 314 -14.86 -2.16 -17.83
C GLY A 314 -13.55 -1.61 -17.27
N ALA A 315 -12.97 -2.30 -16.28
CA ALA A 315 -11.65 -2.00 -15.74
C ALA A 315 -10.57 -2.17 -16.82
N MET A 316 -10.38 -3.40 -17.31
CA MET A 316 -9.37 -3.76 -18.32
C MET A 316 -9.45 -2.88 -19.57
N MET A 317 -10.67 -2.67 -20.10
CA MET A 317 -10.87 -1.83 -21.27
C MET A 317 -10.64 -0.33 -21.02
N SER A 318 -10.73 0.15 -19.77
CA SER A 318 -10.36 1.52 -19.42
C SER A 318 -8.84 1.73 -19.36
N GLU A 319 -8.07 0.66 -19.17
CA GLU A 319 -6.60 0.67 -19.12
C GLU A 319 -6.01 0.47 -20.52
N VAL A 320 -6.46 -0.56 -21.25
CA VAL A 320 -5.95 -0.92 -22.59
C VAL A 320 -6.51 -0.01 -23.70
N CYS A 321 -7.84 0.22 -23.73
CA CYS A 321 -8.50 0.96 -24.81
C CYS A 321 -9.35 2.16 -24.32
N PRO A 322 -8.78 3.12 -23.55
CA PRO A 322 -9.53 4.22 -22.93
C PRO A 322 -10.35 5.05 -23.91
N GLU A 323 -9.89 5.21 -25.15
CA GLU A 323 -10.60 5.92 -26.22
C GLU A 323 -11.81 5.15 -26.76
N GLY A 324 -11.69 3.82 -26.94
CA GLY A 324 -12.82 2.96 -27.26
C GLY A 324 -13.88 3.00 -26.16
N MET A 325 -13.45 2.84 -24.91
CA MET A 325 -14.33 2.94 -23.74
C MET A 325 -14.97 4.33 -23.60
N ARG A 326 -14.25 5.42 -23.95
CA ARG A 326 -14.81 6.78 -24.02
C ARG A 326 -15.96 6.88 -25.02
N GLY A 327 -15.80 6.31 -26.22
CA GLY A 327 -16.84 6.24 -27.25
C GLY A 327 -18.08 5.46 -26.81
N ILE A 328 -17.91 4.27 -26.21
CA ILE A 328 -19.02 3.46 -25.69
C ILE A 328 -19.83 4.22 -24.63
N PHE A 329 -19.17 4.86 -23.66
CA PHE A 329 -19.85 5.64 -22.63
C PHE A 329 -20.55 6.90 -23.17
N GLU A 330 -20.07 7.50 -24.26
CA GLU A 330 -20.79 8.60 -24.91
C GLU A 330 -22.07 8.09 -25.60
N ARG A 331 -22.04 6.90 -26.21
CA ARG A 331 -23.27 6.29 -26.77
C ARG A 331 -24.27 5.92 -25.67
N PHE A 332 -23.82 5.41 -24.52
CA PHE A 332 -24.69 5.22 -23.34
C PHE A 332 -25.30 6.54 -22.83
N ARG A 333 -24.59 7.67 -22.90
CA ARG A 333 -25.16 8.99 -22.57
C ARG A 333 -26.17 9.45 -23.62
N GLY A 334 -25.88 9.28 -24.90
CA GLY A 334 -26.81 9.56 -25.99
C GLY A 334 -28.14 8.83 -25.80
N ILE A 335 -28.08 7.53 -25.51
CA ILE A 335 -29.23 6.68 -25.18
C ILE A 335 -30.06 7.23 -23.99
N LEU A 336 -29.41 7.69 -22.92
CA LEU A 336 -30.08 8.32 -21.77
C LEU A 336 -30.79 9.65 -22.13
N HIS A 337 -30.29 10.38 -23.13
CA HIS A 337 -30.89 11.63 -23.61
C HIS A 337 -31.95 11.42 -24.70
N GLU A 338 -31.83 10.35 -25.50
CA GLU A 338 -32.82 9.92 -26.51
C GLU A 338 -34.14 9.51 -25.84
N GLY A 339 -34.07 8.85 -24.68
CA GLY A 339 -35.22 8.64 -23.79
C GLY A 339 -36.23 7.58 -24.25
N GLU A 340 -35.95 6.86 -25.34
CA GLU A 340 -36.84 5.84 -25.95
C GLU A 340 -36.92 4.51 -25.18
N ILE A 341 -36.13 4.36 -24.09
CA ILE A 341 -35.90 3.09 -23.36
C ILE A 341 -36.54 3.15 -21.97
N ASP A 342 -37.00 2.01 -21.42
CA ASP A 342 -37.67 1.99 -20.11
C ASP A 342 -36.81 2.52 -18.95
N LYS A 343 -37.48 3.11 -17.97
CA LYS A 343 -36.90 3.70 -16.75
C LYS A 343 -36.04 2.72 -15.96
N ARG A 344 -36.39 1.42 -15.92
CA ARG A 344 -35.53 0.40 -15.30
C ARG A 344 -34.15 0.40 -15.93
N VAL A 345 -34.10 0.43 -17.27
CA VAL A 345 -32.86 0.34 -18.03
C VAL A 345 -32.07 1.65 -17.92
N GLN A 346 -32.75 2.80 -17.92
CA GLN A 346 -32.14 4.11 -17.61
C GLN A 346 -31.39 4.06 -16.27
N TYR A 347 -32.01 3.54 -15.20
CA TYR A 347 -31.34 3.33 -13.91
C TYR A 347 -30.14 2.37 -13.97
N THR A 348 -30.16 1.35 -14.84
CA THR A 348 -28.97 0.48 -15.02
C THR A 348 -27.79 1.21 -15.67
N ILE A 349 -28.04 2.15 -16.59
CA ILE A 349 -27.00 2.98 -17.20
C ILE A 349 -26.48 4.01 -16.19
N GLU A 350 -27.35 4.65 -15.40
CA GLU A 350 -26.93 5.54 -14.30
C GLU A 350 -26.04 4.80 -13.29
N GLY A 351 -26.40 3.56 -12.93
CA GLY A 351 -25.58 2.68 -12.10
C GLY A 351 -24.21 2.36 -12.71
N LEU A 352 -24.14 2.15 -14.04
CA LEU A 352 -22.86 1.95 -14.74
C LEU A 352 -21.97 3.22 -14.69
N PHE A 353 -22.54 4.41 -14.82
CA PHE A 353 -21.80 5.67 -14.63
C PHE A 353 -21.29 5.83 -13.19
N ALA A 354 -22.04 5.36 -12.19
CA ALA A 354 -21.57 5.34 -10.80
C ALA A 354 -20.39 4.37 -10.60
N ILE A 355 -20.47 3.16 -11.15
CA ILE A 355 -19.38 2.16 -11.12
C ILE A 355 -18.11 2.69 -11.80
N ARG A 356 -18.24 3.31 -12.99
CA ARG A 356 -17.11 3.97 -13.66
C ARG A 356 -16.49 5.08 -12.81
N LYS A 357 -17.31 5.90 -12.13
CA LYS A 357 -16.84 6.95 -11.23
C LYS A 357 -16.13 6.39 -9.98
N GLY A 358 -16.50 5.19 -9.56
CA GLY A 358 -15.80 4.40 -8.54
C GLY A 358 -14.57 3.64 -9.05
N GLY A 359 -14.15 3.85 -10.30
CA GLY A 359 -12.97 3.19 -10.88
C GLY A 359 -13.12 1.67 -11.03
N PHE A 360 -14.35 1.15 -11.15
CA PHE A 360 -14.65 -0.29 -11.19
C PHE A 360 -14.16 -1.08 -9.96
N ALA A 361 -14.04 -0.45 -8.78
CA ALA A 361 -13.51 -1.12 -7.57
C ALA A 361 -14.23 -2.43 -7.16
N ASP A 362 -15.54 -2.54 -7.41
CA ASP A 362 -16.33 -3.77 -7.16
C ASP A 362 -16.18 -4.84 -8.27
N TYR A 363 -15.49 -4.49 -9.37
CA TYR A 363 -15.33 -5.28 -10.60
C TYR A 363 -13.88 -5.18 -11.12
N PRO A 364 -12.89 -5.73 -10.37
CA PRO A 364 -11.50 -5.79 -10.85
C PRO A 364 -11.40 -6.62 -12.15
N SER A 365 -10.38 -6.32 -12.97
CA SER A 365 -10.08 -7.05 -14.21
C SER A 365 -9.79 -8.52 -13.93
N VAL A 366 -8.71 -8.79 -13.20
CA VAL A 366 -8.37 -10.12 -12.69
C VAL A 366 -8.40 -10.09 -11.15
N HIS A 367 -8.83 -11.19 -10.55
CA HIS A 367 -8.77 -11.37 -9.09
C HIS A 367 -7.40 -11.95 -8.74
N GLU A 368 -6.68 -11.36 -7.79
CA GLU A 368 -5.29 -11.71 -7.41
C GLU A 368 -5.00 -13.22 -7.36
N ALA A 369 -5.81 -14.01 -6.63
CA ALA A 369 -5.70 -15.47 -6.55
C ALA A 369 -6.05 -16.27 -7.85
N LEU A 370 -6.26 -15.58 -8.98
CA LEU A 370 -6.53 -16.13 -10.32
C LEU A 370 -5.64 -15.48 -11.39
N ASP A 371 -4.67 -14.66 -11.00
CA ASP A 371 -3.61 -14.15 -11.87
C ASP A 371 -2.48 -15.20 -11.90
N LEU A 372 -2.62 -16.19 -12.78
CA LEU A 372 -1.82 -17.42 -12.81
C LEU A 372 -0.82 -17.47 -13.97
N VAL A 373 -0.68 -16.38 -14.74
CA VAL A 373 0.05 -16.34 -16.00
C VAL A 373 0.75 -14.99 -16.13
N ASP A 374 2.08 -14.99 -16.13
CA ASP A 374 2.87 -13.77 -16.36
C ASP A 374 2.55 -13.12 -17.70
N SER A 375 2.48 -11.78 -17.75
CA SER A 375 2.02 -11.02 -18.92
C SER A 375 2.85 -11.22 -20.20
N ASN A 376 4.05 -11.79 -20.11
CA ASN A 376 4.89 -12.12 -21.26
C ASN A 376 4.51 -13.47 -21.91
N ASP A 377 3.88 -14.37 -21.16
CA ASP A 377 3.47 -15.71 -21.61
C ASP A 377 2.02 -15.71 -22.16
N GLN A 378 1.28 -14.62 -21.99
CA GLN A 378 -0.13 -14.50 -22.38
C GLN A 378 -0.30 -14.44 -23.91
N ILE A 379 -1.02 -15.41 -24.49
CA ILE A 379 -1.27 -15.50 -25.93
C ILE A 379 -2.67 -14.94 -26.25
N THR A 380 -2.71 -13.74 -26.84
CA THR A 380 -3.95 -13.05 -27.26
C THR A 380 -4.48 -13.58 -28.59
N HIS A 381 -5.76 -13.97 -28.64
CA HIS A 381 -6.43 -14.33 -29.90
C HIS A 381 -7.13 -13.13 -30.55
N GLU A 382 -6.77 -12.84 -31.80
CA GLU A 382 -7.45 -11.87 -32.66
C GLU A 382 -8.59 -12.56 -33.44
N LEU A 383 -9.83 -12.41 -32.96
CA LEU A 383 -11.03 -12.89 -33.67
C LEU A 383 -12.10 -11.81 -33.73
N GLY A 384 -12.60 -11.52 -34.93
CA GLY A 384 -13.72 -10.62 -35.16
C GLY A 384 -15.09 -11.25 -34.90
N LEU A 385 -16.06 -10.41 -34.58
CA LEU A 385 -17.45 -10.80 -34.31
C LEU A 385 -18.21 -11.18 -35.58
N GLU A 386 -17.76 -10.73 -36.76
CA GLU A 386 -18.43 -11.00 -38.04
C GLU A 386 -17.79 -12.13 -38.86
N ASP A 387 -16.54 -12.50 -38.54
CA ASP A 387 -15.71 -13.49 -39.24
C ASP A 387 -16.38 -14.87 -39.39
N ASP A 388 -16.06 -15.60 -40.46
CA ASP A 388 -16.57 -16.97 -40.65
C ASP A 388 -15.76 -17.98 -39.83
N VAL A 389 -16.43 -18.56 -38.83
CA VAL A 389 -15.84 -19.40 -37.77
C VAL A 389 -16.27 -20.86 -37.94
N ASP A 390 -15.31 -21.77 -38.17
CA ASP A 390 -15.56 -23.19 -37.93
C ASP A 390 -15.64 -23.45 -36.42
N VAL A 391 -16.65 -24.25 -36.05
CA VAL A 391 -17.00 -24.65 -34.68
C VAL A 391 -16.35 -25.99 -34.36
N GLU A 392 -15.87 -26.74 -35.36
CA GLU A 392 -15.26 -28.06 -35.22
C GLU A 392 -16.13 -29.05 -34.40
N ASP A 393 -17.45 -29.00 -34.54
CA ASP A 393 -18.41 -29.93 -33.87
C ASP A 393 -18.06 -31.42 -34.08
N LYS A 394 -17.27 -31.71 -35.12
CA LYS A 394 -16.73 -33.04 -35.45
C LYS A 394 -15.82 -33.63 -34.37
N LEU A 395 -15.18 -32.80 -33.54
CA LEU A 395 -14.29 -33.20 -32.43
C LEU A 395 -15.03 -33.60 -31.15
N ASP A 396 -16.33 -33.31 -31.05
CA ASP A 396 -17.15 -33.66 -29.88
C ASP A 396 -17.61 -35.13 -29.87
N VAL A 397 -17.35 -35.85 -30.96
CA VAL A 397 -17.86 -37.19 -31.24
C VAL A 397 -16.69 -38.12 -31.50
N PHE A 398 -16.70 -39.30 -30.85
CA PHE A 398 -15.68 -40.32 -31.05
C PHE A 398 -15.52 -40.67 -32.55
N ARG A 399 -14.26 -40.68 -32.98
CA ARG A 399 -13.81 -41.18 -34.29
C ARG A 399 -12.73 -42.22 -34.04
N PHE A 400 -12.69 -43.25 -34.88
CA PHE A 400 -11.59 -44.20 -34.88
C PHE A 400 -10.35 -43.53 -35.51
N ASP A 401 -9.21 -43.66 -34.84
CA ASP A 401 -7.93 -43.10 -35.27
C ASP A 401 -7.00 -44.23 -35.70
N LEU A 402 -6.42 -44.09 -36.89
CA LEU A 402 -5.47 -45.05 -37.46
C LEU A 402 -4.04 -44.82 -36.96
N GLU A 403 -3.71 -43.59 -36.56
CA GLU A 403 -2.39 -43.22 -36.01
C GLU A 403 -2.41 -43.14 -34.48
N PHE A 404 -3.41 -43.73 -33.84
CA PHE A 404 -3.68 -43.63 -32.41
C PHE A 404 -2.45 -43.80 -31.50
N ALA A 405 -1.65 -44.85 -31.73
CA ALA A 405 -0.45 -45.12 -30.92
C ALA A 405 0.65 -44.06 -31.09
N LYS A 406 0.75 -43.44 -32.28
CA LYS A 406 1.66 -42.32 -32.55
C LYS A 406 1.14 -41.03 -31.91
N ASN A 407 -0.16 -40.77 -31.97
CA ASN A 407 -0.79 -39.59 -31.39
C ASN A 407 -0.74 -39.59 -29.85
N GLU A 408 -0.96 -40.74 -29.19
CA GLU A 408 -0.77 -40.84 -27.74
C GLU A 408 0.73 -40.80 -27.35
N LYS A 409 1.67 -41.26 -28.21
CA LYS A 409 3.12 -41.09 -27.95
C LYS A 409 3.56 -39.62 -28.03
N MET A 410 3.13 -38.89 -29.06
CA MET A 410 3.41 -37.44 -29.18
C MET A 410 2.77 -36.65 -28.02
N TRP A 411 1.59 -37.07 -27.54
CA TRP A 411 1.05 -36.51 -26.30
C TRP A 411 1.89 -36.86 -25.07
N GLY A 412 2.42 -38.08 -24.97
CA GLY A 412 3.34 -38.47 -23.89
C GLY A 412 4.63 -37.64 -23.85
N GLU A 413 5.16 -37.25 -25.02
CA GLU A 413 6.29 -36.33 -25.14
C GLU A 413 5.93 -34.92 -24.66
N ILE A 414 4.81 -34.37 -25.13
CA ILE A 414 4.27 -33.06 -24.67
C ILE A 414 3.95 -33.07 -23.16
N LYS A 415 3.38 -34.16 -22.62
CA LYS A 415 3.10 -34.33 -21.18
C LYS A 415 4.38 -34.16 -20.35
N LYS A 416 5.50 -34.75 -20.78
CA LYS A 416 6.79 -34.66 -20.07
C LYS A 416 7.39 -33.25 -20.15
N GLU A 417 7.27 -32.58 -21.29
CA GLU A 417 7.66 -31.17 -21.42
C GLU A 417 6.83 -30.24 -20.51
N LEU A 418 5.53 -30.52 -20.34
CA LEU A 418 4.62 -29.70 -19.53
C LEU A 418 4.69 -29.95 -18.01
N LEU A 419 5.11 -31.13 -17.57
CA LEU A 419 5.16 -31.52 -16.15
C LEU A 419 6.58 -31.66 -15.57
N GLY A 420 7.61 -31.75 -16.42
CA GLY A 420 8.99 -31.98 -16.01
C GLY A 420 9.34 -33.46 -15.81
N GLU A 421 10.64 -33.74 -15.66
CA GLU A 421 11.15 -35.11 -15.54
C GLU A 421 10.93 -35.73 -14.14
N ASP A 422 10.57 -34.95 -13.12
CA ASP A 422 10.23 -35.42 -11.76
C ASP A 422 8.89 -36.22 -11.70
N SER A 423 8.30 -36.59 -12.85
CA SER A 423 7.18 -37.52 -12.94
C SER A 423 7.63 -38.90 -13.43
N ASP A 424 8.25 -39.67 -12.54
CA ASP A 424 8.39 -41.12 -12.73
C ASP A 424 6.98 -41.74 -12.87
N ASP A 425 6.72 -42.36 -14.02
CA ASP A 425 5.51 -43.16 -14.22
C ASP A 425 5.72 -44.49 -13.47
N GLU A 426 5.11 -44.66 -12.28
CA GLU A 426 5.10 -45.93 -11.52
C GLU A 426 4.46 -47.06 -12.36
N ASP A 427 5.27 -47.85 -13.05
CA ASP A 427 4.89 -49.14 -13.66
C ASP A 427 5.85 -50.22 -13.10
N GLY A 428 5.31 -51.16 -12.33
CA GLY A 428 6.05 -51.77 -11.21
C GLY A 428 6.87 -53.04 -11.48
N GLY A 429 7.73 -53.37 -10.51
CA GLY A 429 8.45 -54.66 -10.41
C GLY A 429 8.83 -54.97 -8.95
N ASP A 430 8.72 -56.24 -8.54
CA ASP A 430 8.99 -56.71 -7.18
C ASP A 430 10.48 -56.64 -6.77
N GLY A 431 10.78 -56.58 -5.46
CA GLY A 431 12.16 -56.53 -4.96
C GLY A 431 12.33 -56.41 -3.43
N ASP A 432 11.97 -57.48 -2.71
CA ASP A 432 12.04 -57.74 -1.26
C ASP A 432 13.10 -57.03 -0.36
N ASP A 433 12.63 -56.73 0.86
CA ASP A 433 13.25 -57.00 2.18
C ASP A 433 14.24 -56.05 2.97
N GLU A 434 14.02 -56.13 4.29
CA GLU A 434 14.90 -55.95 5.46
C GLU A 434 15.75 -54.67 5.73
N SER A 435 15.07 -53.71 6.39
CA SER A 435 15.42 -53.24 7.76
C SER A 435 16.66 -52.33 8.02
N GLY A 436 16.67 -51.71 9.22
CA GLY A 436 17.87 -51.10 9.83
C GLY A 436 17.82 -49.58 9.96
N GLY A 437 17.44 -49.06 11.14
CA GLY A 437 17.43 -47.62 11.42
C GLY A 437 18.74 -47.10 12.03
N GLY A 438 18.90 -45.77 12.01
CA GLY A 438 20.01 -45.04 12.64
C GLY A 438 20.02 -43.58 12.19
N SER A 439 20.42 -42.66 13.06
CA SER A 439 20.56 -41.23 12.76
C SER A 439 22.02 -40.80 12.83
N ASP A 440 22.42 -39.84 12.00
CA ASP A 440 22.93 -38.50 12.41
C ASP A 440 23.56 -37.77 11.20
N ASP A 441 23.76 -36.46 11.33
CA ASP A 441 24.20 -35.54 10.26
C ASP A 441 25.72 -35.61 9.95
N SER A 442 26.13 -35.29 8.72
CA SER A 442 27.26 -34.37 8.41
C SER A 442 27.46 -34.15 6.89
N ASP A 443 28.04 -33.00 6.53
CA ASP A 443 28.12 -32.43 5.17
C ASP A 443 29.30 -32.91 4.28
N GLY A 444 29.21 -32.70 2.96
CA GLY A 444 30.38 -32.71 2.06
C GLY A 444 30.11 -32.91 0.55
N GLU A 445 29.94 -31.80 -0.19
CA GLU A 445 30.55 -31.41 -1.50
C GLU A 445 31.08 -32.52 -2.48
N ASP A 446 30.91 -32.47 -3.82
CA ASP A 446 30.26 -31.48 -4.69
C ASP A 446 30.04 -31.96 -6.17
N GLU A 447 29.16 -31.25 -6.89
CA GLU A 447 29.09 -31.04 -8.37
C GLU A 447 28.84 -32.22 -9.37
N PRO A 448 28.31 -31.97 -10.59
CA PRO A 448 27.41 -30.89 -11.05
C PRO A 448 26.07 -31.42 -11.62
N SER A 449 25.01 -30.59 -11.64
CA SER A 449 23.85 -30.82 -12.52
C SER A 449 23.31 -29.51 -13.11
N THR A 450 23.19 -29.48 -14.44
CA THR A 450 22.81 -28.29 -15.21
C THR A 450 21.33 -28.30 -15.56
N ASN A 451 20.47 -27.74 -14.72
CA ASN A 451 19.42 -26.79 -15.12
C ASN A 451 18.67 -26.25 -13.89
N ALA A 452 18.15 -25.03 -14.02
CA ALA A 452 17.71 -24.23 -12.88
C ALA A 452 16.42 -24.71 -12.20
N LYS A 453 16.53 -25.62 -11.23
CA LYS A 453 15.60 -25.62 -10.08
C LYS A 453 15.90 -24.37 -9.25
N SER A 454 14.87 -23.62 -8.86
CA SER A 454 15.03 -22.40 -8.07
C SER A 454 15.62 -22.73 -6.70
N VAL A 455 16.83 -22.22 -6.39
CA VAL A 455 17.47 -22.41 -5.08
C VAL A 455 16.57 -21.80 -4.00
N VAL A 456 15.94 -22.66 -3.19
CA VAL A 456 15.12 -22.22 -2.05
C VAL A 456 16.08 -21.79 -0.94
N ILE A 457 16.40 -20.49 -0.92
CA ILE A 457 17.24 -19.88 0.11
C ILE A 457 16.48 -19.93 1.44
N HIS A 458 16.86 -20.86 2.31
CA HIS A 458 16.34 -20.93 3.67
C HIS A 458 16.91 -19.77 4.50
N ASP A 459 16.07 -18.75 4.75
CA ASP A 459 16.46 -17.58 5.55
C ASP A 459 16.53 -17.91 7.05
N PHE A 460 17.73 -18.26 7.52
CA PHE A 460 18.03 -18.42 8.94
C PHE A 460 18.28 -17.09 9.69
N SER A 461 18.17 -15.92 9.04
CA SER A 461 18.51 -14.62 9.63
C SER A 461 17.34 -13.90 10.32
N GLU A 462 16.10 -14.38 10.13
CA GLU A 462 14.85 -13.73 10.58
C GLU A 462 14.71 -12.25 10.13
N GLN A 463 15.42 -11.82 9.08
CA GLN A 463 15.58 -10.40 8.76
C GLN A 463 14.24 -9.72 8.41
N ASP A 464 13.30 -10.45 7.79
CA ASP A 464 11.93 -10.01 7.53
C ASP A 464 11.15 -9.73 8.84
N LEU A 465 11.32 -10.58 9.86
CA LEU A 465 10.67 -10.44 11.17
C LEU A 465 11.27 -9.25 11.94
N VAL A 466 12.59 -9.08 11.90
CA VAL A 466 13.28 -7.90 12.46
C VAL A 466 12.82 -6.61 11.77
N ASN A 467 12.63 -6.63 10.44
CA ASN A 467 12.12 -5.50 9.67
C ASN A 467 10.65 -5.16 10.01
N LEU A 468 9.80 -6.17 10.22
CA LEU A 468 8.43 -6.01 10.69
C LEU A 468 8.39 -5.40 12.10
N ARG A 469 9.13 -5.96 13.06
CA ARG A 469 9.24 -5.44 14.44
C ARG A 469 9.72 -3.98 14.45
N ARG A 470 10.74 -3.64 13.64
CA ARG A 470 11.23 -2.25 13.46
C ARG A 470 10.14 -1.33 12.91
N THR A 471 9.36 -1.79 11.92
CA THR A 471 8.27 -1.02 11.31
C THR A 471 7.13 -0.76 12.32
N ILE A 472 6.74 -1.77 13.11
CA ILE A 472 5.74 -1.63 14.18
C ILE A 472 6.23 -0.63 15.25
N TYR A 473 7.47 -0.77 15.72
CA TYR A 473 8.08 0.15 16.69
C TYR A 473 8.06 1.61 16.21
N LEU A 474 8.52 1.87 14.98
CA LEU A 474 8.53 3.22 14.41
C LEU A 474 7.11 3.76 14.20
N THR A 475 6.14 2.92 13.86
CA THR A 475 4.74 3.31 13.72
C THR A 475 4.11 3.71 15.06
N ILE A 476 4.46 3.00 16.14
CA ILE A 476 4.07 3.34 17.52
C ILE A 476 4.68 4.69 17.91
N MET A 477 6.01 4.83 17.81
CA MET A 477 6.75 6.01 18.28
C MET A 477 6.53 7.29 17.44
N SER A 478 6.08 7.17 16.19
CA SER A 478 5.76 8.30 15.30
C SER A 478 4.30 8.75 15.34
N SER A 479 3.48 8.20 16.25
CA SER A 479 2.08 8.53 16.40
C SER A 479 1.79 9.29 17.70
N VAL A 480 0.86 10.24 17.66
CA VAL A 480 0.56 11.14 18.79
C VAL A 480 -0.64 10.63 19.59
N SER A 481 -1.52 9.85 18.97
CA SER A 481 -2.70 9.26 19.61
C SER A 481 -2.86 7.78 19.30
N HIS A 482 -3.31 7.01 20.28
CA HIS A 482 -3.64 5.58 20.13
C HIS A 482 -4.59 5.25 18.96
N GLU A 483 -5.59 6.09 18.67
CA GLU A 483 -6.48 5.90 17.50
C GLU A 483 -5.74 6.12 16.16
N GLU A 484 -4.80 7.07 16.12
CA GLU A 484 -3.92 7.31 14.97
C GLU A 484 -2.96 6.13 14.79
N CYS A 485 -2.38 5.62 15.88
CA CYS A 485 -1.52 4.44 15.88
C CYS A 485 -2.26 3.20 15.40
N ALA A 486 -3.44 2.91 15.98
CA ALA A 486 -4.28 1.78 15.57
C ALA A 486 -4.63 1.87 14.08
N HIS A 487 -5.02 3.04 13.58
CA HIS A 487 -5.31 3.24 12.16
C HIS A 487 -4.08 3.15 11.24
N LYS A 488 -2.87 3.49 11.72
CA LYS A 488 -1.61 3.26 10.98
C LYS A 488 -1.22 1.78 10.97
N LEU A 489 -1.27 1.10 12.12
CA LEU A 489 -0.91 -0.32 12.27
C LEU A 489 -1.89 -1.24 11.51
N LEU A 490 -3.20 -0.97 11.57
CA LEU A 490 -4.24 -1.66 10.78
C LEU A 490 -4.20 -1.29 9.27
N ARG A 491 -3.26 -0.44 8.84
CA ARG A 491 -2.93 -0.14 7.43
C ARG A 491 -1.56 -0.66 7.01
N LEU A 492 -0.82 -1.32 7.90
CA LEU A 492 0.31 -2.14 7.48
C LEU A 492 -0.27 -3.44 6.90
N ASN A 493 0.01 -3.72 5.64
CA ASN A 493 -0.34 -5.00 5.01
C ASN A 493 0.61 -6.08 5.57
N ILE A 494 0.28 -6.58 6.76
CA ILE A 494 1.02 -7.63 7.48
C ILE A 494 0.57 -8.99 6.94
N ARG A 495 1.50 -9.95 6.79
CA ARG A 495 1.17 -11.28 6.27
C ARG A 495 0.30 -12.03 7.31
N PRO A 496 -0.78 -12.73 6.91
CA PRO A 496 -1.61 -13.49 7.82
C PRO A 496 -0.79 -14.46 8.69
N GLY A 497 -1.03 -14.45 10.00
CA GLY A 497 -0.25 -15.20 11.00
C GLY A 497 0.81 -14.38 11.73
N GLN A 498 1.14 -13.17 11.26
CA GLN A 498 2.09 -12.26 11.92
C GLN A 498 1.41 -11.23 12.85
N GLU A 499 0.09 -11.29 13.03
CA GLU A 499 -0.67 -10.45 13.97
C GLU A 499 -0.18 -10.54 15.44
N PRO A 500 0.24 -11.70 15.98
CA PRO A 500 0.75 -11.80 17.35
C PRO A 500 2.01 -10.96 17.59
N GLU A 501 2.82 -10.70 16.57
CA GLU A 501 4.01 -9.82 16.67
C GLU A 501 3.63 -8.37 16.97
N ILE A 502 2.45 -7.91 16.55
CA ILE A 502 1.93 -6.59 16.94
C ILE A 502 1.61 -6.56 18.44
N CYS A 503 1.01 -7.64 18.97
CA CYS A 503 0.70 -7.78 20.39
C CYS A 503 1.98 -7.85 21.24
N ALA A 504 2.96 -8.66 20.83
CA ALA A 504 4.26 -8.77 21.48
C ALA A 504 5.01 -7.44 21.49
N MET A 505 5.20 -6.81 20.32
CA MET A 505 5.88 -5.51 20.20
C MET A 505 5.20 -4.40 21.00
N LEU A 506 3.85 -4.39 21.08
CA LEU A 506 3.12 -3.42 21.90
C LEU A 506 3.44 -3.59 23.40
N ILE A 507 3.51 -4.84 23.87
CA ILE A 507 3.86 -5.17 25.26
C ILE A 507 5.32 -4.79 25.54
N ASP A 508 6.25 -5.12 24.65
CA ASP A 508 7.69 -4.85 24.84
C ASP A 508 8.01 -3.35 24.79
N CYS A 509 7.36 -2.59 23.90
CA CYS A 509 7.42 -1.12 23.93
C CYS A 509 6.93 -0.60 25.29
N CYS A 510 5.76 -1.06 25.76
CA CYS A 510 5.21 -0.68 27.05
C CYS A 510 6.09 -1.12 28.24
N ALA A 511 6.79 -2.25 28.13
CA ALA A 511 7.69 -2.77 29.15
C ALA A 511 8.96 -1.92 29.27
N GLN A 512 9.52 -1.46 28.14
CA GLN A 512 10.76 -0.69 28.07
C GLN A 512 10.60 0.79 28.50
N GLU A 513 9.37 1.30 28.55
CA GLU A 513 9.07 2.65 29.06
C GLU A 513 9.57 2.89 30.50
N ARG A 514 10.03 4.10 30.79
CA ARG A 514 10.40 4.48 32.17
C ARG A 514 9.22 4.46 33.14
N THR A 515 8.00 4.71 32.64
CA THR A 515 6.75 4.71 33.40
C THR A 515 5.59 4.33 32.50
N TYR A 516 4.72 3.43 32.95
CA TYR A 516 3.50 3.04 32.23
C TYR A 516 2.71 4.24 31.68
N LEU A 517 2.65 4.34 30.35
CA LEU A 517 1.79 5.30 29.65
C LEU A 517 0.44 4.65 29.35
N ARG A 518 -0.65 5.31 29.77
CA ARG A 518 -2.04 4.86 29.52
C ARG A 518 -2.31 4.58 28.03
N TYR A 519 -1.60 5.29 27.15
CA TYR A 519 -1.56 5.11 25.70
C TYR A 519 -1.53 3.63 25.28
N TYR A 520 -0.57 2.83 25.77
CA TYR A 520 -0.41 1.44 25.33
C TYR A 520 -1.63 0.58 25.67
N GLY A 521 -2.21 0.71 26.86
CA GLY A 521 -3.42 -0.04 27.23
C GLY A 521 -4.69 0.43 26.52
N LEU A 522 -4.76 1.68 26.07
CA LEU A 522 -5.84 2.12 25.17
C LEU A 522 -5.66 1.53 23.76
N LEU A 523 -4.43 1.45 23.26
CA LEU A 523 -4.09 0.86 21.97
C LEU A 523 -4.36 -0.66 21.95
N GLY A 524 -3.90 -1.39 22.96
CA GLY A 524 -4.21 -2.82 23.13
C GLY A 524 -5.72 -3.08 23.23
N ARG A 525 -6.44 -2.27 24.02
CA ARG A 525 -7.91 -2.29 24.08
C ARG A 525 -8.54 -2.09 22.71
N ARG A 526 -7.99 -1.20 21.88
CA ARG A 526 -8.53 -0.93 20.54
C ARG A 526 -8.41 -2.16 19.65
N PHE A 527 -7.26 -2.84 19.66
CA PHE A 527 -7.05 -4.09 18.93
C PHE A 527 -7.99 -5.22 19.39
N CYS A 528 -8.09 -5.48 20.71
CA CYS A 528 -9.02 -6.48 21.27
C CYS A 528 -10.49 -6.27 20.89
N LEU A 529 -10.89 -5.02 20.59
CA LEU A 529 -12.26 -4.65 20.21
C LEU A 529 -12.46 -4.47 18.70
N VAL A 530 -11.41 -4.66 17.89
CA VAL A 530 -11.47 -4.63 16.41
C VAL A 530 -11.54 -6.05 15.84
N GLN A 531 -10.70 -6.95 16.34
CA GLN A 531 -10.53 -8.31 15.81
C GLN A 531 -10.30 -9.30 16.95
N ARG A 532 -10.81 -10.53 16.79
CA ARG A 532 -10.71 -11.56 17.84
C ARG A 532 -9.34 -12.24 17.87
N GLU A 533 -8.61 -12.22 16.76
CA GLU A 533 -7.24 -12.69 16.65
C GLU A 533 -6.35 -11.95 17.65
N TYR A 534 -6.42 -10.61 17.71
CA TYR A 534 -5.68 -9.83 18.70
C TYR A 534 -6.12 -10.11 20.14
N GLN A 535 -7.40 -10.39 20.39
CA GLN A 535 -7.87 -10.74 21.74
C GLN A 535 -7.26 -12.07 22.21
N ALA A 536 -7.17 -13.08 21.32
CA ALA A 536 -6.50 -14.34 21.60
C ALA A 536 -4.98 -14.14 21.77
N ALA A 537 -4.33 -13.43 20.84
CA ALA A 537 -2.90 -13.16 20.92
C ALA A 537 -2.49 -12.37 22.18
N PHE A 538 -3.36 -11.52 22.74
CA PHE A 538 -3.12 -10.89 24.06
C PHE A 538 -3.36 -11.82 25.26
N ASP A 539 -4.15 -12.88 25.13
CA ASP A 539 -4.32 -13.95 26.14
C ASP A 539 -3.09 -14.86 26.15
N ASP A 540 -2.66 -15.35 24.97
CA ASP A 540 -1.41 -16.10 24.79
C ASP A 540 -0.18 -15.29 25.24
N SER A 541 -0.14 -14.00 24.91
CA SER A 541 0.90 -13.08 25.40
C SER A 541 0.86 -12.94 26.92
N PHE A 542 -0.31 -12.99 27.57
CA PHE A 542 -0.39 -12.96 29.03
C PHE A 542 0.21 -14.23 29.65
N ALA A 543 -0.12 -15.41 29.10
CA ALA A 543 0.44 -16.68 29.55
C ALA A 543 1.97 -16.72 29.40
N ASN A 544 2.48 -16.35 28.21
CA ASN A 544 3.91 -16.33 27.89
C ASN A 544 4.70 -15.33 28.76
N GLN A 545 4.17 -14.12 28.96
CA GLN A 545 4.75 -13.14 29.86
C GLN A 545 4.69 -13.63 31.32
N TYR A 546 3.59 -14.22 31.78
CA TYR A 546 3.46 -14.71 33.16
C TYR A 546 4.45 -15.86 33.47
N ALA A 547 4.69 -16.78 32.53
CA ALA A 547 5.70 -17.83 32.68
C ALA A 547 7.14 -17.25 32.75
N THR A 548 7.42 -16.21 31.98
CA THR A 548 8.77 -15.60 31.87
C THR A 548 9.03 -14.43 32.82
N ILE A 549 8.05 -14.04 33.65
CA ILE A 549 8.10 -12.95 34.66
C ILE A 549 9.40 -12.88 35.48
N HIS A 550 10.03 -14.02 35.76
CA HIS A 550 11.27 -14.10 36.54
C HIS A 550 12.46 -13.41 35.84
N ARG A 551 12.41 -13.25 34.51
CA ARG A 551 13.43 -12.56 33.68
C ARG A 551 13.21 -11.04 33.61
N LEU A 552 12.04 -10.54 34.00
CA LEU A 552 11.67 -9.13 33.87
C LEU A 552 12.11 -8.31 35.09
N GLU A 553 12.73 -7.16 34.83
CA GLU A 553 13.08 -6.19 35.87
C GLU A 553 11.84 -5.57 36.54
N THR A 554 12.01 -5.05 37.75
CA THR A 554 10.92 -4.47 38.56
C THR A 554 10.16 -3.30 37.90
N ASN A 555 10.78 -2.56 36.99
CA ASN A 555 10.12 -1.52 36.20
C ASN A 555 9.32 -2.12 35.04
N LYS A 556 9.89 -3.08 34.30
CA LYS A 556 9.20 -3.80 33.22
C LYS A 556 7.95 -4.52 33.76
N LEU A 557 8.10 -5.28 34.85
CA LEU A 557 7.02 -5.93 35.59
C LEU A 557 5.88 -4.95 35.96
N ARG A 558 6.22 -3.74 36.41
CA ARG A 558 5.23 -2.71 36.78
C ARG A 558 4.43 -2.26 35.58
N ASN A 559 5.07 -2.03 34.44
CA ASN A 559 4.37 -1.55 33.25
C ASN A 559 3.51 -2.63 32.61
N VAL A 560 4.02 -3.86 32.48
CA VAL A 560 3.28 -5.00 31.92
C VAL A 560 2.08 -5.36 32.82
N ALA A 561 2.23 -5.33 34.14
CA ALA A 561 1.10 -5.53 35.07
C ALA A 561 0.02 -4.44 34.91
N LYS A 562 0.41 -3.17 34.75
CA LYS A 562 -0.53 -2.06 34.50
C LYS A 562 -1.19 -2.15 33.11
N PHE A 563 -0.47 -2.62 32.10
CA PHE A 563 -0.99 -2.85 30.75
C PHE A 563 -2.14 -3.87 30.78
N PHE A 564 -1.91 -5.06 31.33
CA PHE A 564 -2.94 -6.10 31.39
C PHE A 564 -4.10 -5.74 32.35
N ALA A 565 -3.84 -5.03 33.46
CA ALA A 565 -4.90 -4.48 34.29
C ALA A 565 -5.85 -3.56 33.50
N HIS A 566 -5.33 -2.76 32.57
CA HIS A 566 -6.13 -1.87 31.73
C HIS A 566 -7.02 -2.63 30.74
N LEU A 567 -6.51 -3.72 30.13
CA LEU A 567 -7.34 -4.58 29.29
C LEU A 567 -8.45 -5.27 30.10
N LEU A 568 -8.14 -5.73 31.31
CA LEU A 568 -9.08 -6.42 32.21
C LEU A 568 -10.15 -5.49 32.82
N PHE A 569 -9.81 -4.28 33.29
CA PHE A 569 -10.82 -3.35 33.85
C PHE A 569 -11.70 -2.69 32.78
N SER A 570 -11.24 -2.67 31.52
CA SER A 570 -12.00 -2.14 30.39
C SER A 570 -12.83 -3.18 29.65
N ASP A 571 -12.91 -4.40 30.21
CA ASP A 571 -13.62 -5.58 29.68
C ASP A 571 -13.20 -5.92 28.23
N ALA A 572 -11.92 -5.70 27.89
CA ALA A 572 -11.35 -5.92 26.56
C ALA A 572 -10.60 -7.26 26.43
N LEU A 573 -9.96 -7.72 27.52
CA LEU A 573 -9.43 -9.07 27.65
C LEU A 573 -10.34 -9.86 28.61
N PRO A 574 -10.68 -11.13 28.33
CA PRO A 574 -11.51 -11.93 29.24
C PRO A 574 -10.82 -12.17 30.58
N TRP A 575 -11.60 -12.49 31.62
CA TRP A 575 -11.06 -12.77 32.96
C TRP A 575 -10.58 -14.23 33.13
N THR A 576 -10.59 -15.03 32.04
CA THR A 576 -10.00 -16.38 31.96
C THR A 576 -8.51 -16.38 32.24
N VAL A 577 -7.80 -15.30 31.91
CA VAL A 577 -6.34 -15.16 32.07
C VAL A 577 -5.83 -15.39 33.51
N PHE A 578 -6.72 -15.31 34.50
CA PHE A 578 -6.40 -15.61 35.90
C PHE A 578 -6.13 -17.10 36.16
N GLU A 579 -6.51 -18.02 35.25
CA GLU A 579 -6.27 -19.46 35.38
C GLU A 579 -4.78 -19.84 35.33
N TYR A 580 -3.98 -19.05 34.60
CA TYR A 580 -2.52 -19.15 34.56
C TYR A 580 -1.86 -18.74 35.89
N ILE A 581 -2.57 -18.01 36.76
CA ILE A 581 -2.04 -17.52 38.04
C ILE A 581 -2.30 -18.54 39.15
N ARG A 582 -1.24 -19.23 39.58
CA ARG A 582 -1.22 -20.05 40.80
C ARG A 582 -0.61 -19.26 41.95
N LEU A 583 -1.25 -19.24 43.13
CA LEU A 583 -0.81 -18.49 44.32
C LEU A 583 -0.47 -19.43 45.49
N ASN A 584 0.64 -20.14 45.35
CA ASN A 584 1.19 -21.03 46.37
C ASN A 584 2.67 -20.69 46.69
N GLU A 585 3.23 -21.37 47.68
CA GLU A 585 4.59 -21.09 48.19
C GLU A 585 5.71 -21.59 47.26
N GLN A 586 5.44 -22.63 46.44
CA GLN A 586 6.43 -23.37 45.65
C GLN A 586 6.61 -22.82 44.23
N GLU A 587 5.52 -22.45 43.55
CA GLU A 587 5.54 -21.98 42.15
C GLU A 587 5.67 -20.46 42.06
N THR A 588 5.25 -19.70 43.08
CA THR A 588 5.31 -18.23 42.99
C THR A 588 6.70 -17.68 43.30
N THR A 589 7.36 -17.16 42.27
CA THR A 589 8.58 -16.36 42.44
C THR A 589 8.29 -15.02 43.13
N SER A 590 9.32 -14.35 43.64
CA SER A 590 9.24 -12.97 44.14
C SER A 590 8.71 -12.00 43.06
N SER A 591 9.14 -12.15 41.81
CA SER A 591 8.67 -11.38 40.66
C SER A 591 7.17 -11.62 40.38
N SER A 592 6.69 -12.86 40.45
CA SER A 592 5.26 -13.20 40.30
C SER A 592 4.42 -12.54 41.39
N ARG A 593 4.89 -12.58 42.65
CA ARG A 593 4.24 -11.91 43.79
C ARG A 593 4.19 -10.39 43.60
N ILE A 594 5.22 -9.77 43.02
CA ILE A 594 5.25 -8.34 42.69
C ILE A 594 4.29 -8.01 41.54
N PHE A 595 4.24 -8.83 40.50
CA PHE A 595 3.35 -8.66 39.34
C PHE A 595 1.88 -8.71 39.77
N ILE A 596 1.45 -9.78 40.45
CA ILE A 596 0.06 -9.95 40.94
C ILE A 596 -0.31 -8.79 41.87
N LYS A 597 0.62 -8.35 42.74
CA LYS A 597 0.44 -7.22 43.65
C LYS A 597 0.17 -5.90 42.92
N ILE A 598 0.81 -5.67 41.76
CA ILE A 598 0.57 -4.46 40.95
C ILE A 598 -0.71 -4.61 40.13
N LEU A 599 -0.91 -5.76 39.47
CA LEU A 599 -2.09 -6.09 38.66
C LEU A 599 -3.40 -5.90 39.46
N VAL A 600 -3.52 -6.55 40.62
CA VAL A 600 -4.74 -6.50 41.45
C VAL A 600 -4.91 -5.13 42.13
N GLN A 601 -3.82 -4.44 42.46
CA GLN A 601 -3.92 -3.06 42.97
C GLN A 601 -4.50 -2.12 41.89
N GLU A 602 -3.97 -2.14 40.67
CA GLU A 602 -4.44 -1.30 39.56
C GLU A 602 -5.93 -1.55 39.24
N LEU A 603 -6.33 -2.84 39.22
CA LEU A 603 -7.74 -3.23 39.09
C LEU A 603 -8.60 -2.68 40.23
N SER A 604 -8.09 -2.65 41.46
CA SER A 604 -8.82 -2.13 42.62
C SER A 604 -8.95 -0.61 42.62
N GLU A 605 -7.96 0.11 42.07
CA GLU A 605 -7.98 1.57 41.90
C GLU A 605 -8.97 1.99 40.79
N HIS A 606 -9.06 1.22 39.70
CA HIS A 606 -9.95 1.55 38.58
C HIS A 606 -11.38 1.02 38.67
N LEU A 607 -11.60 -0.19 39.21
CA LEU A 607 -12.96 -0.75 39.38
C LEU A 607 -13.59 -0.37 40.73
N GLY A 608 -12.76 -0.04 41.73
CA GLY A 608 -13.16 0.05 43.13
C GLY A 608 -13.29 -1.32 43.78
N VAL A 609 -12.84 -1.44 45.03
CA VAL A 609 -12.78 -2.70 45.80
C VAL A 609 -14.11 -3.46 45.81
N GLN A 610 -15.26 -2.76 45.84
CA GLN A 610 -16.58 -3.40 45.82
C GLN A 610 -16.90 -4.09 44.49
N LYS A 611 -16.66 -3.44 43.34
CA LYS A 611 -16.90 -4.06 42.02
C LYS A 611 -15.90 -5.17 41.73
N LEU A 612 -14.64 -4.99 42.14
CA LEU A 612 -13.61 -6.03 42.04
C LEU A 612 -13.95 -7.26 42.88
N LYS A 613 -14.42 -7.08 44.13
CA LYS A 613 -14.92 -8.17 44.98
C LYS A 613 -16.10 -8.90 44.35
N LEU A 614 -17.03 -8.19 43.70
CA LEU A 614 -18.15 -8.83 43.00
C LEU A 614 -17.69 -9.67 41.79
N ARG A 615 -16.71 -9.20 41.01
CA ARG A 615 -16.12 -9.98 39.90
C ARG A 615 -15.39 -11.23 40.40
N PHE A 616 -14.60 -11.14 41.47
CA PHE A 616 -13.90 -12.30 42.06
C PHE A 616 -14.80 -13.27 42.84
N LEU A 617 -16.06 -12.92 43.08
CA LEU A 617 -17.06 -13.80 43.71
C LEU A 617 -18.13 -14.30 42.72
N ASP A 618 -17.89 -14.16 41.42
CA ASP A 618 -18.74 -14.75 40.39
C ASP A 618 -18.64 -16.29 40.43
N GLU A 619 -19.79 -16.95 40.61
CA GLU A 619 -19.88 -18.40 40.81
C GLU A 619 -19.48 -19.17 39.54
N PHE A 620 -19.67 -18.60 38.35
CA PHE A 620 -19.27 -19.21 37.07
C PHE A 620 -17.76 -19.13 36.81
N MET A 621 -17.06 -18.16 37.39
CA MET A 621 -15.60 -17.98 37.26
C MET A 621 -14.80 -18.56 38.43
N ALA A 622 -15.48 -19.19 39.40
CA ALA A 622 -14.87 -19.73 40.61
C ALA A 622 -13.83 -20.84 40.36
N THR A 623 -13.91 -21.53 39.21
CA THR A 623 -12.93 -22.51 38.73
C THR A 623 -11.66 -21.83 38.22
N THR A 624 -11.80 -20.87 37.31
CA THR A 624 -10.70 -20.02 36.79
C THR A 624 -9.91 -19.36 37.93
N PHE A 625 -10.60 -18.81 38.94
CA PHE A 625 -9.95 -18.17 40.07
C PHE A 625 -9.41 -19.15 41.14
N ALA A 626 -9.53 -20.47 40.98
CA ALA A 626 -9.06 -21.44 41.97
C ALA A 626 -7.53 -21.36 42.18
N GLY A 627 -6.76 -21.03 41.14
CA GLY A 627 -5.32 -20.80 41.26
C GLY A 627 -4.97 -19.58 42.12
N LEU A 628 -5.78 -18.52 42.05
CA LEU A 628 -5.59 -17.27 42.80
C LEU A 628 -6.13 -17.36 44.24
N PHE A 629 -7.19 -18.15 44.46
CA PHE A 629 -7.84 -18.37 45.76
C PHE A 629 -7.88 -19.87 46.12
N PRO A 630 -6.71 -20.52 46.34
CA PRO A 630 -6.61 -21.96 46.56
C PRO A 630 -7.33 -22.40 47.85
N LYS A 631 -8.17 -23.43 47.73
CA LYS A 631 -8.97 -24.01 48.83
C LYS A 631 -8.52 -25.43 49.21
N ASP A 632 -7.60 -25.99 48.44
CA ASP A 632 -7.31 -27.44 48.41
C ASP A 632 -6.32 -27.85 49.51
N ASN A 633 -5.42 -26.93 49.89
CA ASN A 633 -4.43 -27.14 50.95
C ASN A 633 -4.42 -25.92 51.90
N PRO A 634 -4.66 -26.10 53.21
CA PRO A 634 -4.62 -25.02 54.20
C PRO A 634 -3.33 -24.20 54.23
N ARG A 635 -2.17 -24.75 53.81
CA ARG A 635 -0.91 -24.00 53.65
C ARG A 635 -1.04 -22.96 52.54
N ASN A 636 -1.55 -23.36 51.37
CA ASN A 636 -1.75 -22.47 50.23
C ASN A 636 -2.85 -21.43 50.53
N THR A 637 -3.94 -21.82 51.20
CA THR A 637 -4.99 -20.88 51.62
C THR A 637 -4.45 -19.84 52.62
N ARG A 638 -3.64 -20.24 53.61
CA ARG A 638 -2.97 -19.31 54.54
C ARG A 638 -1.97 -18.38 53.81
N PHE A 639 -1.21 -18.92 52.87
CA PHE A 639 -0.28 -18.15 52.03
C PHE A 639 -1.02 -17.08 51.21
N ALA A 640 -2.10 -17.46 50.52
CA ALA A 640 -2.96 -16.54 49.77
C ALA A 640 -3.59 -15.46 50.67
N ILE A 641 -4.13 -15.83 51.84
CA ILE A 641 -4.65 -14.87 52.83
C ILE A 641 -3.57 -13.87 53.25
N ASN A 642 -2.38 -14.34 53.61
CA ASN A 642 -1.26 -13.47 54.03
C ASN A 642 -0.76 -12.56 52.90
N PHE A 643 -0.75 -13.05 51.66
CA PHE A 643 -0.44 -12.22 50.48
C PHE A 643 -1.48 -11.11 50.28
N PHE A 644 -2.78 -11.45 50.36
CA PHE A 644 -3.87 -10.51 50.15
C PHE A 644 -4.07 -9.50 51.30
N THR A 645 -3.77 -9.87 52.56
CA THR A 645 -3.76 -8.89 53.66
C THR A 645 -2.62 -7.90 53.51
N HIS A 646 -1.40 -8.35 53.13
CA HIS A 646 -0.29 -7.46 52.77
C HIS A 646 -0.53 -6.65 51.47
N LEU A 647 -1.46 -7.07 50.61
CA LEU A 647 -1.87 -6.28 49.45
C LEU A 647 -2.76 -5.11 49.86
N TRP A 648 -3.86 -5.39 50.59
CA TRP A 648 -4.92 -4.43 50.88
C TRP A 648 -4.66 -3.52 52.08
N PHE A 649 -3.95 -3.96 53.11
CA PHE A 649 -3.69 -3.15 54.31
C PHE A 649 -2.36 -2.39 54.29
N ALA A 650 -1.53 -2.57 53.26
CA ALA A 650 -0.28 -1.81 53.07
C ALA A 650 -0.55 -0.42 52.45
N ASP A 651 -1.31 0.40 53.18
CA ASP A 651 -1.87 1.67 52.70
C ASP A 651 -0.88 2.85 52.87
N THR A 652 0.17 2.89 52.04
CA THR A 652 1.19 3.94 52.11
C THR A 652 0.79 5.19 51.31
N PRO A 653 1.15 6.41 51.74
CA PRO A 653 0.84 7.65 50.99
C PRO A 653 1.36 7.66 49.55
N PHE A 654 2.41 6.89 49.29
CA PHE A 654 3.01 6.68 47.96
C PHE A 654 2.09 5.88 47.01
N LYS A 655 1.31 4.91 47.53
CA LYS A 655 0.35 4.14 46.73
C LYS A 655 -0.85 4.97 46.29
N GLN A 656 -1.50 5.70 47.20
CA GLN A 656 -2.74 6.46 46.92
C GLN A 656 -2.55 7.66 45.97
N GLN A 657 -1.37 7.83 45.38
CA GLN A 657 -0.90 9.05 44.68
C GLN A 657 -1.09 10.34 45.49
N LYS A 658 -1.22 10.23 46.83
CA LYS A 658 -1.25 11.34 47.79
C LYS A 658 0.15 11.78 48.23
N LEU A 659 1.16 11.49 47.40
CA LEU A 659 2.30 12.39 47.26
C LEU A 659 1.77 13.80 46.95
N LYS A 660 2.56 14.84 47.26
CA LYS A 660 2.16 16.24 47.06
C LYS A 660 2.27 16.64 45.57
N ALA A 661 1.54 15.92 44.72
CA ALA A 661 1.45 16.17 43.30
C ALA A 661 0.92 17.60 43.08
N TRP A 662 1.71 18.42 42.41
CA TRP A 662 1.24 19.73 41.98
C TRP A 662 0.25 19.53 40.83
N GLN A 663 -1.02 19.40 41.20
CA GLN A 663 -2.15 19.46 40.27
C GLN A 663 -2.56 20.92 40.17
N PRO A 664 -2.11 21.69 39.15
CA PRO A 664 -2.59 23.03 38.92
C PRO A 664 -4.06 22.96 38.47
N ILE A 665 -4.96 22.97 39.45
CA ILE A 665 -6.38 23.26 39.21
C ILE A 665 -6.39 24.63 38.54
N LEU A 666 -6.74 24.66 37.25
CA LEU A 666 -6.75 25.85 36.40
C LEU A 666 -7.89 26.80 36.81
N THR A 667 -7.72 27.41 37.99
CA THR A 667 -8.58 28.47 38.49
C THR A 667 -8.54 29.65 37.51
N PRO A 668 -9.63 30.42 37.34
CA PRO A 668 -9.65 31.55 36.42
C PRO A 668 -8.47 32.51 36.60
N ASN A 669 -8.06 32.76 37.84
CA ASN A 669 -6.92 33.63 38.16
C ASN A 669 -5.58 33.06 37.66
N TRP A 670 -5.36 31.74 37.81
CA TRP A 670 -4.17 31.07 37.24
C TRP A 670 -4.18 31.12 35.71
N VAL A 671 -5.34 30.89 35.07
CA VAL A 671 -5.46 30.95 33.60
C VAL A 671 -5.22 32.36 33.06
N ILE A 672 -5.79 33.39 33.69
CA ILE A 672 -5.54 34.81 33.37
C ILE A 672 -4.05 35.12 33.53
N GLY A 673 -3.43 34.66 34.63
CA GLY A 673 -2.02 34.84 34.94
C GLY A 673 -1.08 34.17 33.93
N THR A 674 -1.33 32.92 33.54
CA THR A 674 -0.47 32.23 32.56
C THR A 674 -0.57 32.87 31.17
N PHE A 675 -1.77 33.23 30.71
CA PHE A 675 -1.90 33.96 29.43
C PHE A 675 -1.24 35.34 29.48
N PHE A 676 -1.28 36.04 30.62
CA PHE A 676 -0.57 37.32 30.79
C PHE A 676 0.96 37.13 30.76
N VAL A 677 1.49 36.17 31.52
CA VAL A 677 2.94 35.89 31.59
C VAL A 677 3.49 35.39 30.25
N VAL A 678 2.77 34.50 29.55
CA VAL A 678 3.17 34.06 28.20
C VAL A 678 3.18 35.24 27.22
N GLY A 679 2.15 36.10 27.25
CA GLY A 679 2.12 37.30 26.42
C GLY A 679 3.27 38.27 26.72
N LEU A 680 3.54 38.52 28.01
CA LEU A 680 4.61 39.40 28.49
C LEU A 680 6.01 38.88 28.15
N ILE A 681 6.21 37.57 28.03
CA ILE A 681 7.50 36.97 27.61
C ILE A 681 7.62 36.89 26.08
N PHE A 682 6.55 36.50 25.38
CA PHE A 682 6.62 36.24 23.94
C PHE A 682 6.70 37.52 23.10
N ILE A 683 6.10 38.64 23.55
CA ILE A 683 6.17 39.91 22.83
C ILE A 683 7.62 40.46 22.79
N PRO A 684 8.36 40.62 23.92
CA PRO A 684 9.77 41.03 23.88
C PRO A 684 10.66 40.09 23.07
N ILE A 685 10.50 38.77 23.21
CA ILE A 685 11.28 37.79 22.42
C ILE A 685 11.00 37.97 20.92
N GLY A 686 9.74 38.11 20.52
CA GLY A 686 9.35 38.35 19.14
C GLY A 686 9.86 39.69 18.59
N ILE A 687 9.92 40.74 19.41
CA ILE A 687 10.51 42.04 19.05
C ILE A 687 12.03 41.91 18.84
N ILE A 688 12.75 41.26 19.75
CA ILE A 688 14.21 41.04 19.63
C ILE A 688 14.53 40.25 18.36
N LEU A 689 13.81 39.15 18.12
CA LEU A 689 13.98 38.32 16.92
C LEU A 689 13.59 39.06 15.63
N ARG A 690 12.62 39.97 15.69
CA ARG A 690 12.23 40.79 14.54
C ARG A 690 13.29 41.85 14.22
N LEU A 691 13.79 42.57 15.23
CA LEU A 691 14.87 43.55 15.06
C LEU A 691 16.13 42.88 14.50
N GLU A 692 16.51 41.73 15.06
CA GLU A 692 17.69 40.99 14.61
C GLU A 692 17.51 40.40 13.19
N SER A 693 16.31 39.94 12.83
CA SER A 693 16.03 39.57 11.44
C SER A 693 16.04 40.77 10.48
N ASP A 694 15.78 42.00 10.94
CA ASP A 694 15.86 43.19 10.09
C ASP A 694 17.29 43.76 10.00
N ASN A 695 18.16 43.47 10.97
CA ASN A 695 19.60 43.72 10.93
C ASN A 695 20.32 42.90 9.85
N VAL A 696 19.81 41.72 9.48
CA VAL A 696 20.41 40.90 8.41
C VAL A 696 20.29 41.60 7.06
N VAL A 697 21.43 41.91 6.45
CA VAL A 697 21.57 42.51 5.13
C VAL A 697 21.61 41.40 4.09
N GLU A 698 20.77 41.50 3.07
CA GLU A 698 20.64 40.50 2.00
C GLU A 698 20.43 41.21 0.66
N TYR A 699 21.19 40.83 -0.36
CA TYR A 699 21.07 41.28 -1.76
C TYR A 699 20.92 40.05 -2.66
N SER A 700 20.06 40.14 -3.68
CA SER A 700 19.79 39.04 -4.63
C SER A 700 19.72 39.56 -6.07
N ILE A 701 20.35 38.86 -7.01
CA ILE A 701 20.30 39.15 -8.45
C ILE A 701 19.85 37.89 -9.20
N GLN A 702 18.68 37.93 -9.84
CA GLN A 702 18.27 36.92 -10.83
C GLN A 702 19.09 37.14 -12.12
N TYR A 703 19.75 36.10 -12.64
CA TYR A 703 20.65 36.21 -13.80
C TYR A 703 20.25 35.34 -15.00
N ASP A 704 19.09 34.67 -14.92
CA ASP A 704 18.58 33.74 -15.93
C ASP A 704 17.09 33.99 -16.20
N GLY A 705 16.63 33.71 -17.43
CA GLY A 705 15.22 33.76 -17.84
C GLY A 705 14.93 34.62 -19.09
N ASP A 706 13.81 34.30 -19.74
CA ASP A 706 13.33 34.85 -21.02
C ASP A 706 12.82 36.31 -20.95
N GLY A 707 12.91 36.92 -19.77
CA GLY A 707 12.61 38.33 -19.59
C GLY A 707 13.70 39.20 -20.20
N LYS A 708 13.32 40.18 -21.03
CA LYS A 708 14.16 41.38 -21.22
C LYS A 708 14.58 41.85 -19.83
N LEU A 709 15.89 42.04 -19.62
CA LEU A 709 16.40 42.61 -18.38
C LEU A 709 16.00 44.08 -18.35
N ASP A 710 14.79 44.34 -17.87
CA ASP A 710 14.07 45.55 -18.25
C ASP A 710 14.70 46.76 -17.57
N SER A 711 15.08 47.74 -18.38
CA SER A 711 15.81 48.94 -17.95
C SER A 711 14.92 49.93 -17.17
N SER A 712 13.78 49.45 -16.66
CA SER A 712 12.71 50.18 -16.00
C SER A 712 12.65 49.93 -14.48
N THR A 713 13.10 48.76 -14.00
CA THR A 713 13.45 48.55 -12.59
C THR A 713 14.74 49.31 -12.29
N GLN A 714 14.59 50.60 -11.98
CA GLN A 714 15.67 51.51 -11.59
C GLN A 714 16.15 51.24 -10.14
N ASP A 715 16.63 50.03 -9.87
CA ASP A 715 17.45 49.77 -8.68
C ASP A 715 18.92 50.13 -9.02
N PRO A 716 19.48 51.24 -8.50
CA PRO A 716 20.80 51.79 -8.90
C PRO A 716 21.98 51.03 -8.28
N VAL A 717 21.79 49.72 -8.12
CA VAL A 717 22.56 48.80 -7.27
C VAL A 717 23.08 47.59 -8.05
N VAL A 718 22.41 47.25 -9.16
CA VAL A 718 22.64 46.02 -9.94
C VAL A 718 22.96 46.37 -11.39
N SER A 719 24.02 45.76 -11.94
CA SER A 719 24.27 45.77 -13.39
C SER A 719 24.70 44.39 -13.86
N ILE A 720 24.10 43.90 -14.96
CA ILE A 720 24.51 42.66 -15.63
C ILE A 720 25.19 43.03 -16.94
N ARG A 721 26.36 42.46 -17.21
CA ARG A 721 27.11 42.67 -18.47
C ARG A 721 27.48 41.33 -19.10
N SER A 722 27.31 41.22 -20.42
CA SER A 722 27.76 40.05 -21.19
C SER A 722 29.29 40.04 -21.29
N VAL A 723 29.87 38.85 -21.15
CA VAL A 723 31.25 38.58 -21.58
C VAL A 723 31.22 38.27 -23.07
N GLY A 724 31.88 39.10 -23.89
CA GLY A 724 31.91 38.94 -25.36
C GLY A 724 30.90 39.79 -26.14
N GLY A 725 29.93 40.44 -25.48
CA GLY A 725 29.01 41.41 -26.11
C GLY A 725 27.74 40.82 -26.73
N THR A 726 27.50 39.53 -26.54
CA THR A 726 26.26 38.82 -26.87
C THR A 726 25.09 39.25 -25.96
N PRO A 727 23.94 39.70 -26.49
CA PRO A 727 22.77 39.98 -25.67
C PRO A 727 22.26 38.70 -24.98
N GLY A 728 22.00 38.77 -23.67
CA GLY A 728 21.39 37.67 -22.90
C GLY A 728 22.35 36.61 -22.32
N ALA A 729 23.66 36.84 -22.33
CA ALA A 729 24.75 35.87 -22.07
C ALA A 729 24.84 35.15 -20.68
N CYS A 730 23.74 35.01 -19.94
CA CYS A 730 23.63 34.06 -18.83
C CYS A 730 22.33 33.22 -18.86
N ALA A 731 21.38 33.56 -19.72
CA ALA A 731 20.22 32.71 -20.00
C ALA A 731 20.63 31.56 -20.92
N LEU A 732 20.17 30.34 -20.62
CA LEU A 732 20.48 29.14 -21.38
C LEU A 732 19.25 28.65 -22.16
N GLY A 733 19.43 28.38 -23.44
CA GLY A 733 18.47 27.58 -24.22
C GLY A 733 18.65 26.09 -23.96
N ASP A 734 17.63 25.29 -24.28
CA ASP A 734 17.60 23.84 -23.97
C ASP A 734 18.80 23.05 -24.53
N GLY A 735 19.38 23.49 -25.64
CA GLY A 735 20.56 22.87 -26.29
C GLY A 735 21.92 23.41 -25.85
N ASP A 736 21.97 24.43 -24.99
CA ASP A 736 23.21 25.09 -24.52
C ASP A 736 23.59 24.66 -23.08
N GLY A 737 22.92 23.63 -22.56
CA GLY A 737 23.14 23.12 -21.21
C GLY A 737 24.41 22.30 -21.04
N ASN A 738 25.03 22.40 -19.86
CA ASN A 738 26.24 21.68 -19.43
C ASN A 738 27.52 21.94 -20.26
N THR A 739 27.48 22.78 -21.31
CA THR A 739 28.64 23.14 -22.11
C THR A 739 29.37 24.35 -21.54
N PHE A 740 30.58 24.13 -21.02
CA PHE A 740 31.41 25.21 -20.47
C PHE A 740 31.99 26.13 -21.57
N ASP A 741 31.28 27.22 -21.89
CA ASP A 741 31.79 28.33 -22.71
C ASP A 741 31.50 29.69 -22.06
N LEU A 742 32.57 30.30 -21.53
CA LEU A 742 32.53 31.60 -20.87
C LEU A 742 32.27 32.79 -21.82
N ASN A 743 32.51 32.64 -23.13
CA ASN A 743 32.26 33.70 -24.12
C ASN A 743 30.81 33.72 -24.61
N ARG A 744 30.06 32.65 -24.36
CA ARG A 744 28.70 32.45 -24.84
C ARG A 744 27.67 32.41 -23.70
N HIS A 745 28.08 31.89 -22.54
CA HIS A 745 27.24 31.70 -21.35
C HIS A 745 27.84 32.39 -20.10
N GLY A 746 28.72 33.38 -20.31
CA GLY A 746 29.36 34.16 -19.26
C GLY A 746 28.77 35.56 -19.07
N CYS A 747 28.47 35.93 -17.82
CA CYS A 747 28.07 37.29 -17.45
C CYS A 747 28.76 37.81 -16.19
N LEU A 748 28.82 39.13 -16.06
CA LEU A 748 29.27 39.86 -14.88
C LEU A 748 28.07 40.41 -14.12
N LEU A 749 27.96 40.10 -12.82
CA LEU A 749 26.92 40.60 -11.91
C LEU A 749 27.53 41.59 -10.91
N SER A 750 27.14 42.87 -10.98
CA SER A 750 27.56 43.90 -10.03
C SER A 750 26.59 43.99 -8.84
N PHE A 751 27.09 43.87 -7.61
CA PHE A 751 26.40 44.21 -6.36
C PHE A 751 27.02 45.48 -5.76
N LYS A 752 26.24 46.54 -5.61
CA LYS A 752 26.64 47.73 -4.82
C LYS A 752 26.12 47.60 -3.39
N LEU A 753 26.98 47.80 -2.39
CA LEU A 753 26.60 47.66 -0.98
C LEU A 753 26.14 49.01 -0.41
N ASP A 754 24.85 49.16 -0.13
CA ASP A 754 24.29 50.35 0.54
C ASP A 754 24.42 50.30 2.09
N LYS A 755 24.91 49.18 2.64
CA LYS A 755 25.11 48.92 4.07
C LYS A 755 26.37 48.07 4.29
N ASP A 756 27.02 48.24 5.44
CA ASP A 756 28.16 47.42 5.86
C ASP A 756 27.73 45.95 6.02
N MET A 757 28.49 45.03 5.43
CA MET A 757 28.32 43.59 5.62
C MET A 757 29.51 43.06 6.42
N LYS A 758 29.26 42.68 7.67
CA LYS A 758 30.29 42.12 8.56
C LYS A 758 30.61 40.66 8.21
N ALA A 759 31.84 40.26 8.47
CA ALA A 759 32.29 38.89 8.33
C ALA A 759 31.65 37.95 9.39
N PRO A 760 31.37 36.69 9.04
CA PRO A 760 31.38 36.12 7.69
C PRO A 760 30.14 36.55 6.87
N THR A 761 30.36 37.00 5.63
CA THR A 761 29.30 37.19 4.63
C THR A 761 29.19 35.94 3.78
N PHE A 762 27.99 35.45 3.52
CA PHE A 762 27.76 34.19 2.82
C PHE A 762 27.20 34.42 1.41
N VAL A 763 27.73 33.64 0.46
CA VAL A 763 27.36 33.64 -0.96
C VAL A 763 26.54 32.37 -1.24
N TYR A 764 25.28 32.54 -1.61
CA TYR A 764 24.37 31.45 -1.94
C TYR A 764 23.92 31.52 -3.41
N TYR A 765 23.73 30.37 -4.05
CA TYR A 765 22.82 30.30 -5.20
C TYR A 765 21.42 29.96 -4.72
N GLN A 766 20.41 30.55 -5.36
CA GLN A 766 19.00 30.22 -5.20
C GLN A 766 18.48 29.58 -6.49
N LEU A 767 17.74 28.48 -6.30
CA LEU A 767 16.93 27.83 -7.34
C LEU A 767 15.46 27.90 -6.92
N ASP A 768 14.62 28.37 -7.84
CA ASP A 768 13.16 28.32 -7.70
C ASP A 768 12.57 27.17 -8.53
N ASN A 769 11.45 26.61 -8.08
CA ASN A 769 10.68 25.53 -8.72
C ASN A 769 11.38 24.16 -8.86
N PHE A 770 12.44 23.89 -8.10
CA PHE A 770 13.20 22.62 -8.19
C PHE A 770 12.94 21.67 -7.01
N TYR A 771 12.20 20.59 -7.25
CA TYR A 771 11.59 19.74 -6.21
C TYR A 771 12.53 18.69 -5.58
N GLN A 772 13.59 19.13 -4.89
CA GLN A 772 14.51 18.23 -4.16
C GLN A 772 13.84 17.38 -3.06
N ASN A 773 12.64 17.75 -2.63
CA ASN A 773 11.85 17.02 -1.62
C ASN A 773 11.03 15.84 -2.19
N HIS A 774 11.03 15.63 -3.51
CA HIS A 774 10.22 14.59 -4.14
C HIS A 774 10.74 13.18 -3.80
N ARG A 775 9.86 12.27 -3.35
CA ARG A 775 10.25 10.95 -2.81
C ARG A 775 11.16 10.14 -3.75
N ARG A 776 10.86 10.09 -5.05
CA ARG A 776 11.70 9.37 -6.04
C ARG A 776 13.10 9.99 -6.18
N TYR A 777 13.20 11.31 -6.13
CA TYR A 777 14.47 12.03 -6.20
C TYR A 777 15.32 11.79 -4.93
N VAL A 778 14.71 11.82 -3.75
CA VAL A 778 15.41 11.58 -2.46
C VAL A 778 15.88 10.12 -2.31
N ALA A 779 15.11 9.16 -2.86
CA ALA A 779 15.40 7.74 -2.78
C ALA A 779 16.50 7.28 -3.75
N SER A 780 16.56 7.87 -4.95
CA SER A 780 17.49 7.49 -6.02
C SER A 780 18.94 7.90 -5.70
N ARG A 781 19.68 7.03 -4.99
CA ARG A 781 21.13 7.13 -4.67
C ARG A 781 21.66 5.85 -4.00
N SER A 782 22.93 5.53 -4.19
CA SER A 782 23.62 4.51 -3.38
C SER A 782 24.27 5.14 -2.14
N ASP A 783 23.77 4.80 -0.95
CA ASP A 783 24.36 5.23 0.33
C ASP A 783 25.71 4.53 0.64
N GLU A 784 26.09 3.49 -0.13
CA GLU A 784 27.36 2.78 0.00
C GLU A 784 28.47 3.44 -0.82
N GLN A 785 28.20 3.79 -2.08
CA GLN A 785 29.12 4.58 -2.90
C GLN A 785 29.46 5.93 -2.25
N LEU A 786 28.47 6.56 -1.62
CA LEU A 786 28.68 7.80 -0.88
C LEU A 786 29.63 7.63 0.31
N ARG A 787 29.71 6.44 0.92
CA ARG A 787 30.65 6.11 2.01
C ARG A 787 31.99 5.55 1.51
N GLY A 788 32.26 5.61 0.21
CA GLY A 788 33.51 5.11 -0.40
C GLY A 788 33.57 3.60 -0.61
N ASN A 789 32.45 2.88 -0.48
CA ASN A 789 32.40 1.43 -0.70
C ASN A 789 31.89 1.08 -2.11
N GLN A 790 32.32 -0.05 -2.65
CA GLN A 790 31.70 -0.66 -3.83
C GLN A 790 30.38 -1.34 -3.44
N PRO A 791 29.24 -1.01 -4.08
CA PRO A 791 27.96 -1.64 -3.76
C PRO A 791 27.84 -3.02 -4.41
N SER A 792 27.05 -3.90 -3.79
CA SER A 792 26.71 -5.23 -4.33
C SER A 792 25.66 -5.16 -5.44
N THR A 793 24.72 -4.21 -5.35
CA THR A 793 23.62 -3.99 -6.30
C THR A 793 23.43 -2.48 -6.56
N ARG A 794 22.81 -2.10 -7.67
CA ARG A 794 22.64 -0.68 -8.06
C ARG A 794 21.16 -0.23 -8.23
N SER A 795 20.19 -1.07 -7.86
CA SER A 795 18.75 -0.78 -7.89
C SER A 795 18.35 0.49 -7.11
N ASP A 796 19.01 0.76 -5.99
CA ASP A 796 18.78 1.96 -5.16
C ASP A 796 19.03 3.29 -5.92
N CYS A 797 19.73 3.23 -7.06
CA CYS A 797 19.99 4.36 -7.93
C CYS A 797 18.96 4.58 -9.04
N ASP A 798 17.90 3.76 -9.15
CA ASP A 798 16.94 3.87 -10.25
C ASP A 798 16.27 5.26 -10.33
N PRO A 799 16.05 5.81 -11.56
CA PRO A 799 16.41 5.26 -12.87
C PRO A 799 17.85 5.62 -13.33
N MET A 800 18.63 6.32 -12.50
CA MET A 800 19.89 6.98 -12.88
C MET A 800 21.11 6.13 -12.50
N GLN A 801 21.16 4.90 -13.01
CA GLN A 801 22.27 3.96 -12.77
C GLN A 801 23.48 4.19 -13.71
N MET A 802 23.21 4.52 -14.97
CA MET A 802 24.20 4.69 -16.05
C MET A 802 24.11 6.08 -16.68
N SER A 803 25.20 6.51 -17.32
CA SER A 803 25.19 7.71 -18.17
C SER A 803 24.33 7.50 -19.43
N PRO A 804 23.90 8.58 -20.11
CA PRO A 804 23.45 8.49 -21.49
C PRO A 804 24.49 7.87 -22.42
N ASP A 805 24.06 7.32 -23.55
CA ASP A 805 24.95 6.74 -24.56
C ASP A 805 25.91 7.78 -25.17
N ASN A 806 27.10 7.32 -25.55
CA ASN A 806 28.19 8.17 -26.06
C ASN A 806 28.62 9.32 -25.14
N THR A 807 28.41 9.19 -23.81
CA THR A 807 28.94 10.15 -22.85
C THR A 807 30.47 10.14 -22.86
N VAL A 808 31.07 11.33 -23.03
CA VAL A 808 32.52 11.52 -22.94
C VAL A 808 32.98 11.39 -21.49
N LYS A 809 33.95 10.52 -21.23
CA LYS A 809 34.60 10.35 -19.91
C LYS A 809 36.03 10.88 -19.99
N TYR A 810 36.35 11.88 -19.17
CA TYR A 810 37.69 12.50 -19.14
C TYR A 810 38.60 11.89 -18.08
N ALA A 811 39.89 11.80 -18.37
CA ALA A 811 40.90 11.37 -17.39
C ALA A 811 41.22 12.46 -16.35
N ASP A 812 41.35 13.72 -16.81
CA ASP A 812 41.83 14.89 -16.05
C ASP A 812 41.32 16.22 -16.66
N LEU A 813 41.54 17.35 -15.97
CA LEU A 813 41.17 18.70 -16.45
C LEU A 813 41.90 19.16 -17.72
N ASN A 814 43.02 18.49 -18.05
CA ASN A 814 43.83 18.74 -19.25
C ASN A 814 43.51 17.74 -20.38
N ASP A 815 42.64 16.76 -20.13
CA ASP A 815 42.15 15.86 -21.16
C ASP A 815 41.09 16.61 -22.00
N ASN A 816 41.41 16.75 -23.29
CA ASN A 816 40.57 17.41 -24.29
C ASN A 816 39.97 16.41 -25.29
N VAL A 817 40.26 15.12 -25.17
CA VAL A 817 39.78 14.07 -26.08
C VAL A 817 38.72 13.22 -25.38
N GLY A 818 39.05 12.67 -24.20
CA GLY A 818 38.19 11.75 -23.46
C GLY A 818 37.91 10.43 -24.19
N THR A 819 37.13 9.56 -23.54
CA THR A 819 36.65 8.30 -24.10
C THR A 819 35.13 8.31 -24.14
N ASN A 820 34.53 8.10 -25.32
CA ASN A 820 33.08 7.98 -25.46
C ASN A 820 32.61 6.58 -25.06
N GLY A 821 31.48 6.50 -24.36
CA GLY A 821 30.85 5.24 -24.01
C GLY A 821 29.61 5.43 -23.14
N THR A 822 29.06 4.32 -22.65
CA THR A 822 27.96 4.28 -21.69
C THR A 822 28.53 3.74 -20.38
N TRP A 823 28.50 4.53 -19.31
CA TRP A 823 29.29 4.30 -18.09
C TRP A 823 28.41 4.10 -16.86
N ASN A 824 28.81 3.20 -15.97
CA ASN A 824 28.19 3.06 -14.65
C ASN A 824 28.49 4.31 -13.81
N LEU A 825 27.48 4.95 -13.23
CA LEU A 825 27.68 6.19 -12.47
C LEU A 825 28.19 5.87 -11.05
N ASN A 826 29.20 6.59 -10.59
CA ASN A 826 29.70 6.45 -9.21
C ASN A 826 30.03 7.83 -8.58
N PRO A 827 29.19 8.36 -7.67
CA PRO A 827 27.93 7.78 -7.18
C PRO A 827 26.79 7.87 -8.21
N CYS A 828 25.98 6.81 -8.30
CA CYS A 828 24.75 6.78 -9.09
C CYS A 828 23.56 7.42 -8.37
N GLY A 829 22.45 7.59 -9.10
CA GLY A 829 21.20 8.15 -8.60
C GLY A 829 20.98 9.62 -8.99
N LEU A 830 19.70 10.03 -8.94
CA LEU A 830 19.23 11.33 -9.43
C LEU A 830 19.88 12.52 -8.73
N ILE A 831 20.12 12.45 -7.41
CA ILE A 831 20.66 13.60 -6.66
C ILE A 831 22.09 13.93 -7.12
N ALA A 832 22.95 12.91 -7.22
CA ALA A 832 24.35 13.09 -7.58
C ALA A 832 24.50 13.58 -9.04
N ASN A 833 23.66 13.07 -9.94
CA ASN A 833 23.74 13.32 -11.38
C ASN A 833 22.77 14.42 -11.87
N SER A 834 22.34 15.28 -10.93
CA SER A 834 21.71 16.58 -11.20
C SER A 834 22.40 17.72 -10.45
N LEU A 835 23.68 17.52 -10.07
CA LEU A 835 24.49 18.52 -9.36
C LEU A 835 24.46 19.88 -10.07
N PHE A 836 24.16 20.93 -9.31
CA PHE A 836 24.20 22.31 -9.79
C PHE A 836 25.61 22.70 -10.26
N ASN A 837 25.72 23.17 -11.50
CA ASN A 837 27.01 23.34 -12.18
C ASN A 837 27.28 24.72 -12.79
N ASP A 838 26.58 25.78 -12.35
CA ASP A 838 27.09 27.14 -12.57
C ASP A 838 28.34 27.37 -11.70
N ILE A 839 29.25 28.22 -12.18
CA ILE A 839 30.48 28.59 -11.46
C ILE A 839 30.51 30.10 -11.23
N PHE A 840 30.73 30.51 -9.99
CA PHE A 840 30.90 31.92 -9.59
C PHE A 840 32.33 32.19 -9.15
N TRP A 841 32.88 33.33 -9.59
CA TRP A 841 34.13 33.91 -9.12
C TRP A 841 33.92 35.39 -8.78
N ILE A 842 34.72 35.96 -7.86
CA ILE A 842 34.81 37.42 -7.76
C ILE A 842 35.73 37.90 -8.90
N ASN A 843 35.23 38.82 -9.73
CA ASN A 843 35.94 39.41 -10.86
C ASN A 843 36.71 40.67 -10.47
N SER A 844 36.04 41.57 -9.75
CA SER A 844 36.67 42.75 -9.16
C SER A 844 35.91 43.25 -7.94
N VAL A 845 36.61 43.97 -7.06
CA VAL A 845 36.01 44.71 -5.95
C VAL A 845 36.46 46.17 -6.04
N THR A 846 35.51 47.09 -6.07
CA THR A 846 35.76 48.52 -5.95
C THR A 846 35.45 48.95 -4.52
N THR A 847 36.44 49.54 -3.84
CA THR A 847 36.28 50.05 -2.47
C THR A 847 35.46 51.35 -2.44
N PRO A 848 34.95 51.80 -1.26
CA PRO A 848 34.24 53.08 -1.16
C PRO A 848 35.10 54.30 -1.51
N THR A 849 36.42 54.14 -1.52
CA THR A 849 37.41 55.13 -1.99
C THR A 849 37.57 55.18 -3.52
N GLY A 850 36.82 54.36 -4.27
CA GLY A 850 36.84 54.32 -5.73
C GLY A 850 37.99 53.51 -6.36
N VAL A 851 38.81 52.84 -5.56
CA VAL A 851 39.91 52.00 -6.05
C VAL A 851 39.37 50.62 -6.42
N ARG A 852 39.62 50.16 -7.66
CA ARG A 852 39.19 48.84 -8.16
C ARG A 852 40.35 47.86 -8.13
N TYR A 853 40.12 46.73 -7.46
CA TYR A 853 41.03 45.59 -7.38
C TYR A 853 40.46 44.47 -8.26
N THR A 854 41.28 43.91 -9.15
CA THR A 854 40.94 42.81 -10.07
C THR A 854 41.26 41.44 -9.47
N GLN A 855 40.84 40.35 -10.11
CA GLN A 855 40.97 38.97 -9.62
C GLN A 855 42.32 38.61 -8.97
N THR A 856 43.42 39.06 -9.58
CA THR A 856 44.80 38.78 -9.19
C THR A 856 45.42 39.80 -8.22
N ASP A 857 44.73 40.89 -7.91
CA ASP A 857 45.22 41.92 -7.00
C ASP A 857 44.97 41.52 -5.54
N THR A 858 45.92 41.82 -4.65
CA THR A 858 45.74 41.61 -3.20
C THR A 858 44.74 42.61 -2.62
N TYR A 859 43.72 42.13 -1.92
CA TYR A 859 42.67 42.97 -1.34
C TYR A 859 43.17 43.70 -0.07
N PRO A 860 42.87 45.01 0.10
CA PRO A 860 43.38 45.81 1.21
C PRO A 860 43.13 45.22 2.60
N GLY A 861 44.16 45.28 3.44
CA GLY A 861 44.11 44.76 4.81
C GLY A 861 44.21 43.23 4.92
N THR A 862 44.41 42.52 3.81
CA THR A 862 44.53 41.04 3.79
C THR A 862 45.77 40.59 3.02
N SER A 863 46.14 39.32 3.18
CA SER A 863 47.12 38.62 2.34
C SER A 863 46.45 37.77 1.25
N LEU A 864 45.23 38.11 0.85
CA LEU A 864 44.42 37.35 -0.12
C LEU A 864 44.23 38.15 -1.40
N GLU A 865 44.33 37.46 -2.54
CA GLU A 865 43.84 37.97 -3.82
C GLU A 865 42.32 38.15 -3.80
N VAL A 866 41.79 39.08 -4.60
CA VAL A 866 40.34 39.32 -4.75
C VAL A 866 39.56 38.05 -5.07
N VAL A 867 40.07 37.17 -5.94
CA VAL A 867 39.39 35.91 -6.27
C VAL A 867 39.33 34.93 -5.08
N ASN A 868 40.26 35.05 -4.13
CA ASN A 868 40.35 34.22 -2.92
C ASN A 868 39.54 34.76 -1.73
N LEU A 869 38.96 35.97 -1.84
CA LEU A 869 38.05 36.51 -0.81
C LEU A 869 36.82 35.61 -0.61
N MET A 870 36.34 34.95 -1.66
CA MET A 870 35.32 33.92 -1.56
C MET A 870 35.97 32.55 -1.29
N SER A 871 36.07 32.20 -0.01
CA SER A 871 36.46 30.86 0.43
C SER A 871 35.32 29.87 0.19
N GLN A 872 35.62 28.78 -0.52
CA GLN A 872 34.68 27.67 -0.78
C GLN A 872 34.91 26.49 0.19
N SER A 873 35.60 26.75 1.32
CA SER A 873 35.93 25.75 2.34
C SER A 873 35.23 26.05 3.67
N GLY A 874 34.80 25.02 4.40
CA GLY A 874 33.95 25.17 5.58
C GLY A 874 32.52 25.64 5.28
N ILE A 875 32.02 25.31 4.08
CA ILE A 875 30.62 25.51 3.67
C ILE A 875 29.74 24.30 4.00
N ALA A 876 30.33 23.10 4.07
CA ALA A 876 29.66 21.86 4.48
C ALA A 876 29.78 21.60 6.00
N TRP A 877 28.88 20.79 6.54
CA TRP A 877 28.91 20.43 7.96
C TRP A 877 30.05 19.44 8.24
N LYS A 878 30.88 19.75 9.25
CA LYS A 878 32.02 18.89 9.68
C LYS A 878 31.60 17.45 9.97
N SER A 879 30.38 17.23 10.48
CA SER A 879 29.82 15.89 10.71
C SER A 879 29.69 15.06 9.44
N ASP A 880 29.31 15.70 8.33
CA ASP A 880 29.00 15.01 7.08
C ASP A 880 30.30 14.62 6.36
N ILE A 881 31.26 15.55 6.30
CA ILE A 881 32.63 15.31 5.80
C ILE A 881 33.32 14.16 6.56
N ALA A 882 33.09 14.07 7.88
CA ALA A 882 33.78 13.11 8.74
C ALA A 882 33.10 11.73 8.88
N SER A 883 31.87 11.54 8.38
CA SER A 883 31.12 10.28 8.66
C SER A 883 30.12 9.82 7.59
N LYS A 884 29.77 10.64 6.59
CA LYS A 884 28.78 10.28 5.57
C LYS A 884 29.34 10.17 4.16
N PHE A 885 30.37 10.96 3.87
CA PHE A 885 30.95 11.10 2.55
C PHE A 885 32.41 10.64 2.56
N ASP A 886 32.71 9.54 1.87
CA ASP A 886 34.09 9.13 1.60
C ASP A 886 34.34 8.84 0.12
N ASN A 887 35.60 8.96 -0.29
CA ASN A 887 36.03 8.63 -1.63
C ASN A 887 36.39 7.15 -1.71
N ILE A 888 35.93 6.50 -2.78
CA ILE A 888 36.31 5.13 -3.08
C ILE A 888 37.84 4.99 -3.26
N LYS A 889 38.42 3.99 -2.59
CA LYS A 889 39.87 3.68 -2.61
C LYS A 889 40.33 3.39 -4.04
N ASP A 890 41.55 3.76 -4.38
CA ASP A 890 42.09 3.57 -5.73
C ASP A 890 42.11 2.09 -6.18
N THR A 891 42.27 1.16 -5.23
CA THR A 891 42.20 -0.30 -5.46
C THR A 891 40.82 -0.81 -5.85
N ASP A 892 39.76 -0.11 -5.41
CA ASP A 892 38.38 -0.59 -5.46
C ASP A 892 37.62 0.01 -6.67
N ARG A 893 38.28 0.90 -7.43
CA ARG A 893 37.70 1.57 -8.62
C ARG A 893 37.67 0.65 -9.83
N ARG A 894 36.55 0.63 -10.54
CA ARG A 894 36.35 -0.18 -11.75
C ARG A 894 36.49 0.67 -13.01
N ALA A 895 36.91 0.07 -14.12
CA ALA A 895 37.16 0.79 -15.37
C ALA A 895 35.87 1.23 -16.10
N ASP A 896 34.77 0.50 -15.88
CA ASP A 896 33.41 0.78 -16.39
C ASP A 896 32.70 1.92 -15.66
N GLU A 897 33.20 2.35 -14.49
CA GLU A 897 32.59 3.40 -13.68
C GLU A 897 33.11 4.80 -14.06
N MET A 898 32.21 5.78 -14.12
CA MET A 898 32.54 7.20 -14.29
C MET A 898 32.34 7.95 -12.97
N TYR A 899 33.43 8.56 -12.48
CA TYR A 899 33.44 9.37 -11.26
C TYR A 899 33.13 10.85 -11.54
N LEU A 900 32.67 11.59 -10.52
CA LEU A 900 32.22 12.99 -10.64
C LEU A 900 33.22 13.91 -11.37
N TRP A 901 34.53 13.79 -11.08
CA TRP A 901 35.58 14.60 -11.71
C TRP A 901 35.88 14.23 -13.18
N GLN A 902 35.37 13.10 -13.66
CA GLN A 902 35.51 12.63 -15.05
C GLN A 902 34.32 13.04 -15.92
N ASN A 903 33.17 13.31 -15.29
CA ASN A 903 31.94 13.70 -15.95
C ASN A 903 32.09 15.13 -16.55
N PRO A 904 31.75 15.35 -17.83
CA PRO A 904 31.87 16.66 -18.50
C PRO A 904 31.20 17.79 -17.72
N ASN A 905 30.04 17.51 -17.13
CA ASN A 905 29.18 18.49 -16.46
C ASN A 905 29.79 19.00 -15.15
N TYR A 906 30.72 18.25 -14.53
CA TYR A 906 31.16 18.47 -13.14
C TYR A 906 32.69 18.55 -12.96
N ARG A 907 33.49 18.19 -13.98
CA ARG A 907 34.98 18.17 -13.91
C ARG A 907 35.63 19.51 -13.54
N ASN A 908 34.96 20.63 -13.81
CA ASN A 908 35.42 21.98 -13.46
C ASN A 908 35.10 22.38 -12.00
N ILE A 909 34.29 21.58 -11.28
CA ILE A 909 33.74 21.90 -9.95
C ILE A 909 34.19 20.88 -8.90
N ILE A 910 34.23 19.60 -9.28
CA ILE A 910 34.66 18.50 -8.41
C ILE A 910 36.11 18.13 -8.77
N PRO A 911 37.10 18.45 -7.93
CA PRO A 911 38.48 18.06 -8.19
C PRO A 911 38.70 16.56 -7.98
N LYS A 912 39.63 15.99 -8.75
CA LYS A 912 40.03 14.57 -8.73
C LYS A 912 40.87 14.18 -7.51
N GLY A 913 41.61 15.13 -6.93
CA GLY A 913 42.58 14.87 -5.86
C GLY A 913 43.06 16.16 -5.17
N PRO A 914 43.88 16.03 -4.12
CA PRO A 914 44.52 17.15 -3.44
C PRO A 914 45.71 17.70 -4.25
N GLY A 915 46.10 18.95 -4.00
CA GLY A 915 47.25 19.58 -4.65
C GLY A 915 47.07 19.91 -6.14
N LEU A 916 45.84 19.86 -6.67
CA LEU A 916 45.55 20.34 -8.01
C LEU A 916 45.57 21.88 -8.01
N PRO A 917 46.27 22.52 -8.98
CA PRO A 917 46.30 23.96 -9.06
C PRO A 917 44.92 24.52 -9.43
N ARG A 918 44.64 25.73 -8.99
CA ARG A 918 43.55 26.56 -9.53
C ARG A 918 43.82 26.93 -11.00
N VAL A 919 42.77 27.00 -11.81
CA VAL A 919 42.82 27.56 -13.18
C VAL A 919 41.79 28.68 -13.28
N LEU A 920 42.29 29.93 -13.31
CA LEU A 920 41.48 31.13 -13.29
C LEU A 920 40.42 31.11 -14.40
N ASN A 921 39.17 31.40 -14.04
CA ASN A 921 38.00 31.42 -14.93
C ASN A 921 37.74 30.09 -15.69
N LYS A 922 38.25 28.96 -15.16
CA LYS A 922 37.90 27.59 -15.60
C LYS A 922 37.46 26.69 -14.43
N THR A 923 38.18 26.71 -13.30
CA THR A 923 37.87 25.87 -12.13
C THR A 923 37.07 26.62 -11.07
N ALA A 924 36.13 25.95 -10.41
CA ALA A 924 35.38 26.55 -9.29
C ALA A 924 36.30 26.89 -8.11
N TRP A 925 37.22 26.00 -7.75
CA TRP A 925 38.15 26.24 -6.65
C TRP A 925 39.08 27.43 -6.93
N THR A 926 39.13 28.35 -5.97
CA THR A 926 39.88 29.62 -6.02
C THR A 926 41.27 29.51 -5.43
N SER A 927 41.51 28.54 -4.53
CA SER A 927 42.83 28.11 -4.06
C SER A 927 43.16 26.71 -4.57
N ASP A 928 44.42 26.30 -4.49
CA ASP A 928 44.84 24.93 -4.79
C ASP A 928 44.12 23.92 -3.85
N THR A 929 43.88 22.71 -4.34
CA THR A 929 42.91 21.80 -3.70
C THR A 929 43.43 21.17 -2.40
N THR A 930 42.60 21.18 -1.36
CA THR A 930 42.88 20.53 -0.08
C THR A 930 42.50 19.04 -0.12
N ALA A 931 42.55 18.36 1.02
CA ALA A 931 42.17 16.94 1.14
C ALA A 931 40.69 16.63 0.80
N ASN A 932 39.83 17.64 0.65
CA ASN A 932 38.42 17.49 0.30
C ASN A 932 38.23 17.48 -1.23
N PHE A 933 38.34 16.30 -1.85
CA PHE A 933 38.15 16.09 -3.29
C PHE A 933 37.04 15.06 -3.57
N GLY A 934 36.61 14.91 -4.83
CA GLY A 934 35.60 13.91 -5.21
C GLY A 934 34.28 14.04 -4.44
N VAL A 935 33.82 12.94 -3.86
CA VAL A 935 32.62 12.85 -3.02
C VAL A 935 32.78 13.62 -1.70
N LYS A 936 34.02 13.85 -1.23
CA LYS A 936 34.32 14.76 -0.10
C LYS A 936 34.31 16.26 -0.46
N SER A 937 34.11 16.62 -1.73
CA SER A 937 34.00 18.04 -2.13
C SER A 937 32.82 18.71 -1.43
N GLU A 938 33.06 19.85 -0.78
CA GLU A 938 32.03 20.49 0.04
C GLU A 938 30.83 20.98 -0.79
N HIS A 939 31.04 21.38 -2.05
CA HIS A 939 29.96 21.71 -3.00
C HIS A 939 29.02 20.52 -3.23
N PHE A 940 29.58 19.31 -3.40
CA PHE A 940 28.80 18.09 -3.56
C PHE A 940 28.00 17.77 -2.29
N ILE A 941 28.63 17.88 -1.12
CA ILE A 941 27.96 17.66 0.18
C ILE A 941 26.81 18.65 0.41
N VAL A 942 26.99 19.93 0.06
CA VAL A 942 25.91 20.94 0.12
C VAL A 942 24.79 20.64 -0.88
N TRP A 943 25.09 20.12 -2.07
CA TRP A 943 24.07 19.70 -3.02
C TRP A 943 23.26 18.49 -2.49
N MET A 944 23.93 17.43 -2.05
CA MET A 944 23.34 16.18 -1.57
C MET A 944 22.39 16.35 -0.37
N ARG A 945 22.55 17.42 0.41
CA ARG A 945 21.58 17.82 1.45
C ARG A 945 20.33 18.44 0.82
N THR A 946 19.37 17.58 0.44
CA THR A 946 18.10 17.95 -0.19
C THR A 946 17.32 19.03 0.56
N ALA A 947 16.78 20.00 -0.17
CA ALA A 947 15.91 21.03 0.37
C ALA A 947 14.47 20.52 0.60
N GLY A 948 13.81 21.01 1.66
CA GLY A 948 12.43 20.63 2.00
C GLY A 948 11.34 21.37 1.22
N LEU A 949 11.69 22.42 0.47
CA LEU A 949 10.82 23.27 -0.34
C LEU A 949 11.38 23.39 -1.76
N PRO A 950 10.54 23.61 -2.79
CA PRO A 950 11.00 23.71 -4.19
C PRO A 950 11.77 25.00 -4.51
N ASN A 951 11.59 26.04 -3.70
CA ASN A 951 12.39 27.26 -3.77
C ASN A 951 13.35 27.24 -2.58
N PHE A 952 14.65 27.24 -2.86
CA PHE A 952 15.68 27.12 -1.83
C PHE A 952 16.98 27.83 -2.22
N ARG A 953 17.79 28.14 -1.21
CA ARG A 953 19.17 28.62 -1.39
C ARG A 953 20.17 27.65 -0.78
N LYS A 954 21.29 27.44 -1.46
CA LYS A 954 22.41 26.57 -1.05
C LYS A 954 23.71 27.38 -1.01
N LEU A 955 24.57 27.06 -0.05
CA LEU A 955 25.78 27.82 0.21
C LEU A 955 26.88 27.46 -0.80
N TYR A 956 27.44 28.46 -1.48
CA TYR A 956 28.52 28.29 -2.45
C TYR A 956 29.87 28.72 -1.88
N GLY A 957 29.90 29.78 -1.08
CA GLY A 957 31.13 30.32 -0.51
C GLY A 957 30.88 31.28 0.64
N ARG A 958 31.94 31.63 1.35
CA ARG A 958 31.93 32.64 2.42
C ARG A 958 33.08 33.62 2.24
N ILE A 959 32.80 34.87 2.60
CA ILE A 959 33.74 35.98 2.60
C ILE A 959 34.01 36.31 4.07
N ASP A 960 35.20 35.93 4.55
CA ASP A 960 35.61 36.09 5.95
C ASP A 960 36.18 37.50 6.25
N THR A 961 35.92 38.48 5.38
CA THR A 961 36.39 39.87 5.46
C THR A 961 35.22 40.84 5.51
N ASP A 962 35.31 41.89 6.33
CA ASP A 962 34.29 42.95 6.37
C ASP A 962 34.22 43.70 5.03
N LEU A 963 33.01 43.92 4.53
CA LEU A 963 32.73 44.66 3.29
C LEU A 963 31.99 45.97 3.62
N PRO A 964 32.64 47.14 3.53
CA PRO A 964 32.05 48.41 3.93
C PRO A 964 31.04 48.94 2.90
N ALA A 965 30.07 49.73 3.38
CA ALA A 965 29.10 50.44 2.54
C ALA A 965 29.79 51.35 1.51
N GLY A 966 29.21 51.43 0.32
CA GLY A 966 29.80 52.07 -0.86
C GLY A 966 30.68 51.16 -1.71
N SER A 967 31.07 49.97 -1.22
CA SER A 967 31.80 48.99 -2.02
C SER A 967 30.94 48.43 -3.15
N THR A 968 31.56 48.08 -4.28
CA THR A 968 30.91 47.34 -5.37
C THR A 968 31.66 46.04 -5.63
N LEU A 969 31.00 44.90 -5.48
CA LEU A 969 31.53 43.58 -5.80
C LEU A 969 30.99 43.15 -7.16
N GLU A 970 31.87 42.76 -8.07
CA GLU A 970 31.52 42.27 -9.40
C GLU A 970 31.86 40.78 -9.46
N PHE A 971 30.85 39.93 -9.64
CA PHE A 971 31.02 38.48 -9.80
C PHE A 971 31.03 38.10 -11.28
N LEU A 972 31.99 37.28 -11.69
CA LEU A 972 31.96 36.57 -12.97
C LEU A 972 31.20 35.25 -12.77
N VAL A 973 30.27 34.98 -13.68
CA VAL A 973 29.40 33.80 -13.66
C VAL A 973 29.57 33.03 -14.96
N SER A 974 29.82 31.73 -14.85
CA SER A 974 29.64 30.76 -15.93
C SER A 974 28.31 30.05 -15.71
N SER A 975 27.34 30.29 -16.59
CA SER A 975 26.03 29.66 -16.58
C SER A 975 26.11 28.33 -17.35
N ASN A 976 25.85 27.20 -16.68
CA ASN A 976 25.85 25.86 -17.29
C ASN A 976 24.57 25.05 -16.94
N PHE A 977 23.92 25.37 -15.82
CA PHE A 977 22.75 24.64 -15.30
C PHE A 977 21.45 25.14 -15.93
N VAL A 978 20.73 24.28 -16.66
CA VAL A 978 19.49 24.64 -17.37
C VAL A 978 18.27 24.61 -16.44
N VAL A 979 17.39 25.60 -16.54
CA VAL A 979 16.14 25.68 -15.75
C VAL A 979 14.85 25.76 -16.57
N SER A 980 14.96 25.96 -17.89
CA SER A 980 13.81 26.04 -18.83
C SER A 980 12.89 24.82 -18.72
N ALA A 981 13.48 23.62 -18.66
CA ALA A 981 12.80 22.33 -18.54
C ALA A 981 11.90 22.17 -17.30
N PHE A 982 11.96 23.08 -16.31
CA PHE A 982 11.07 23.11 -15.15
C PHE A 982 10.56 24.53 -14.81
N GLU A 983 10.56 25.46 -15.77
CA GLU A 983 10.14 26.86 -15.59
C GLU A 983 10.84 27.56 -14.40
N GLY A 984 12.07 27.13 -14.07
CA GLY A 984 12.80 27.58 -12.90
C GLY A 984 13.46 28.94 -13.06
N LYS A 985 14.17 29.36 -12.01
CA LYS A 985 14.98 30.59 -12.00
C LYS A 985 16.26 30.40 -11.21
N LYS A 986 17.34 31.06 -11.68
CA LYS A 986 18.63 31.12 -10.98
C LYS A 986 18.90 32.53 -10.47
N SER A 987 19.26 32.65 -9.19
CA SER A 987 19.68 33.91 -8.57
C SER A 987 20.93 33.74 -7.70
N LEU A 988 21.81 34.75 -7.70
CA LEU A 988 22.97 34.82 -6.82
C LEU A 988 22.64 35.75 -5.65
N VAL A 989 22.88 35.29 -4.41
CA VAL A 989 22.44 35.95 -3.17
C VAL A 989 23.61 36.15 -2.21
N LEU A 990 23.81 37.39 -1.76
CA LEU A 990 24.76 37.75 -0.70
C LEU A 990 23.97 38.02 0.58
N SER A 991 24.31 37.37 1.70
CA SER A 991 23.65 37.58 3.00
C SER A 991 24.65 37.56 4.15
N THR A 992 24.47 38.46 5.13
CA THR A 992 25.06 38.27 6.46
C THR A 992 24.25 37.23 7.27
N THR A 993 24.73 36.85 8.46
CA THR A 993 23.95 36.06 9.43
C THR A 993 23.89 36.74 10.79
N SER A 994 22.72 36.67 11.42
CA SER A 994 22.55 36.92 12.85
C SER A 994 23.00 35.72 13.71
N TRP A 995 23.02 35.88 15.04
CA TRP A 995 23.18 34.76 15.98
C TRP A 995 22.09 33.68 15.85
N PHE A 996 20.94 34.01 15.26
CA PHE A 996 19.82 33.11 14.98
C PHE A 996 19.81 32.61 13.52
N GLY A 997 20.84 32.93 12.73
CA GLY A 997 20.98 32.55 11.32
C GLY A 997 20.61 33.65 10.32
N GLY A 998 20.24 33.26 9.10
CA GLY A 998 19.87 34.19 8.02
C GLY A 998 18.50 34.86 8.23
N ARG A 999 18.20 35.83 7.36
CA ARG A 999 16.98 36.66 7.41
C ARG A 999 15.70 35.82 7.48
N ASN A 1000 14.93 35.93 8.56
CA ASN A 1000 13.67 35.20 8.77
C ASN A 1000 12.67 36.01 9.62
N PRO A 1001 11.89 36.92 8.99
CA PRO A 1001 10.95 37.78 9.70
C PRO A 1001 9.71 37.03 10.22
N PHE A 1002 9.40 35.83 9.71
CA PHE A 1002 8.20 35.08 10.06
C PHE A 1002 8.17 34.70 11.55
N LEU A 1003 9.30 34.21 12.09
CA LEU A 1003 9.34 33.71 13.46
C LEU A 1003 9.15 34.82 14.49
N GLY A 1004 9.77 36.00 14.28
CA GLY A 1004 9.52 37.18 15.13
C GLY A 1004 8.04 37.62 15.09
N VAL A 1005 7.43 37.66 13.90
CA VAL A 1005 6.00 37.98 13.72
C VAL A 1005 5.08 36.94 14.38
N ALA A 1006 5.41 35.66 14.32
CA ALA A 1006 4.66 34.60 15.00
C ALA A 1006 4.67 34.77 16.53
N TYR A 1007 5.83 35.07 17.14
CA TYR A 1007 5.92 35.33 18.58
C TYR A 1007 5.15 36.60 19.00
N ILE A 1008 5.25 37.70 18.23
CA ILE A 1008 4.50 38.93 18.50
C ILE A 1008 2.98 38.70 18.40
N THR A 1009 2.51 37.99 17.37
CA THR A 1009 1.07 37.75 17.16
C THR A 1009 0.48 36.80 18.20
N VAL A 1010 1.14 35.68 18.50
CA VAL A 1010 0.72 34.76 19.57
C VAL A 1010 0.75 35.44 20.94
N GLY A 1011 1.82 36.17 21.26
CA GLY A 1011 1.94 36.90 22.52
C GLY A 1011 0.83 37.95 22.68
N SER A 1012 0.54 38.69 21.61
CA SER A 1012 -0.53 39.70 21.57
C SER A 1012 -1.93 39.07 21.74
N LEU A 1013 -2.19 37.92 21.09
CA LEU A 1013 -3.43 37.16 21.28
C LEU A 1013 -3.58 36.68 22.74
N CYS A 1014 -2.51 36.19 23.36
CA CYS A 1014 -2.50 35.81 24.77
C CYS A 1014 -2.81 37.00 25.71
N MET A 1015 -2.26 38.19 25.45
CA MET A 1015 -2.59 39.40 26.21
C MET A 1015 -4.07 39.79 26.07
N VAL A 1016 -4.61 39.78 24.84
CA VAL A 1016 -6.03 40.07 24.59
C VAL A 1016 -6.94 39.05 25.29
N LEU A 1017 -6.62 37.75 25.22
CA LEU A 1017 -7.38 36.70 25.90
C LEU A 1017 -7.31 36.84 27.43
N SER A 1018 -6.16 37.20 27.99
CA SER A 1018 -6.02 37.47 29.43
C SER A 1018 -6.92 38.63 29.88
N ILE A 1019 -6.92 39.75 29.14
CA ILE A 1019 -7.80 40.91 29.39
C ILE A 1019 -9.29 40.52 29.30
N LEU A 1020 -9.68 39.77 28.26
CA LEU A 1020 -11.06 39.30 28.08
C LEU A 1020 -11.50 38.35 29.21
N PHE A 1021 -10.64 37.42 29.63
CA PHE A 1021 -10.94 36.51 30.74
C PHE A 1021 -10.98 37.25 32.09
N PHE A 1022 -10.11 38.25 32.31
CA PHE A 1022 -10.15 39.09 33.51
C PHE A 1022 -11.44 39.92 33.58
N ALA A 1023 -11.81 40.59 32.48
CA ALA A 1023 -13.06 41.33 32.38
C ALA A 1023 -14.27 40.41 32.63
N LYS A 1024 -14.31 39.24 31.98
CA LYS A 1024 -15.36 38.24 32.19
C LYS A 1024 -15.41 37.71 33.63
N HIS A 1025 -14.27 37.51 34.28
CA HIS A 1025 -14.21 37.07 35.67
C HIS A 1025 -14.75 38.12 36.66
N LYS A 1026 -14.45 39.41 36.41
CA LYS A 1026 -14.97 40.54 37.20
C LYS A 1026 -16.45 40.81 36.95
N LEU A 1027 -16.92 40.72 35.70
CA LEU A 1027 -18.31 40.98 35.30
C LEU A 1027 -19.26 39.81 35.60
N SER A 1028 -18.76 38.57 35.64
CA SER A 1028 -19.57 37.36 35.88
C SER A 1028 -18.94 36.40 36.92
N PRO A 1029 -18.79 36.83 38.18
CA PRO A 1029 -18.13 36.04 39.22
C PRO A 1029 -18.92 34.76 39.55
N ARG A 1030 -18.46 33.62 39.01
CA ARG A 1030 -18.99 32.29 39.33
C ARG A 1030 -18.64 31.89 40.77
N LYS A 1031 -19.64 31.74 41.62
CA LYS A 1031 -19.48 30.99 42.88
C LYS A 1031 -19.28 29.50 42.55
N LEU A 1032 -18.16 28.92 42.97
CA LEU A 1032 -17.97 27.47 42.92
C LEU A 1032 -19.06 26.81 43.80
N GLY A 1033 -19.67 25.73 43.32
CA GLY A 1033 -20.65 24.94 44.07
C GLY A 1033 -22.14 25.28 43.88
N ASP A 1034 -22.55 26.18 42.97
CA ASP A 1034 -24.01 26.36 42.69
C ASP A 1034 -24.59 25.11 41.98
N THR A 1035 -25.25 24.25 42.75
CA THR A 1035 -25.78 22.96 42.32
C THR A 1035 -26.86 23.05 41.23
N ARG A 1036 -27.37 24.25 40.91
CA ARG A 1036 -28.35 24.52 39.83
C ARG A 1036 -27.86 24.26 38.40
N TYR A 1037 -26.62 23.82 38.23
CA TYR A 1037 -26.01 23.46 36.94
C TYR A 1037 -25.51 22.01 36.87
N LEU A 1038 -25.68 21.22 37.94
CA LEU A 1038 -25.45 19.78 37.91
C LEU A 1038 -26.71 19.10 37.36
N VAL A 1039 -26.80 18.98 36.03
CA VAL A 1039 -27.99 18.50 35.28
C VAL A 1039 -28.29 17.00 35.51
N TRP A 1040 -27.38 16.26 36.15
CA TRP A 1040 -27.42 14.80 36.33
C TRP A 1040 -28.44 14.29 37.37
N LYS A 1041 -29.61 14.93 37.46
CA LYS A 1041 -30.70 14.51 38.35
C LYS A 1041 -32.09 14.86 37.78
N ASN A 1042 -32.32 14.48 36.53
CA ASN A 1042 -33.60 14.71 35.83
C ASN A 1042 -34.14 13.49 35.06
N ASN A 1043 -33.39 12.38 34.98
CA ASN A 1043 -33.91 11.08 34.57
C ASN A 1043 -34.00 10.20 35.84
N GLN A 1044 -35.18 9.67 36.10
CA GLN A 1044 -35.52 8.71 37.15
C GLN A 1044 -36.38 7.62 36.52
#